data_AF-A0AAN8KH70-F1
#
_entry.id   AF-A0AAN8KH70-F1
#
_cell.length_a   1.000
_cell.length_b   1.000
_cell.length_c   1.000
_cell.angle_alpha   90.00
_cell.angle_beta   90.00
_cell.angle_gamma   90.00
#
_symmetry.space_group_name_H-M   'P 1'
#
loop_
_entity.id
_entity.type
_entity.pdbx_description
1 polymer ?
#
loop_
_entity_poly.entity_id
_entity_poly.type
_entity_poly.pdbx_seq_one_letter_code
_entity_poly.pdbx_strand_id
1 'polypeptide(L)'
;MDFRWCLCLLIVLFINYCGSIRHGQNLIWAQTPTKRFSVSRLVGIEGDPAEWVTTGTVKVHHISAPHSGWEFKALAYQYSTQTLYWSESMNKHIQGLVLNGTTDTNKMVSGVSPDVEGLAVDWISNNLYWTDSLFNWIKMAPLKSNVSSYKIIVQDGLDNPHGIAVHPHKGYLIWTDWGERPRIELADLLGQNRRILVDTDIYHPRGVVIDYKENRLFWVDSKKDTIESVAFNGMDRKTIVTQDGSNFYAIAQYDKYVFVTEQSKGHLKIFDKNTGNNYISYKLTYIPYAIIMYDEGSQVGDSSECDDFSCDQICVNDPIAGPSCLCGDGFSTTDDGKTCDAEMKFSMPSHVYAISDAICQYPANLAYISLTNVTLDNQCYLDDRRGYLALTFDARNHNLYFSANNTKTISRVRLELGSNATTIIGGTGVVRGLALDWIAGNLYWTDSTFKVIKVARKDGTFQKIVISTDLKSPLGIAVHPKRGQIYWTDTGSSPKVEKSFMDGSNRTLIMDSKNLGSPNHIFIDFVKDRLYWSDSVLNHVRCYDLITGRITVFFSLEKSKFYGISIFKDFLLWTDTDSMNGLHVARIDQKKKIRGIIHPADGIAADLITYDEQNQPLFNENTTDTSPCQFENNECQQLCLRGPNMTYYCECGLGYSLDDNMKTCSSTVIRNNFLIVTDAYQKQIYQIGTTNGVVHAIDMTIRHQPIAVDFDPIRLRVYWSDNTARIIKGANLDGKFPDLVAGLSEKSVADGLAVDFINRLLYYTDTGLDTINVISLDDYQQKVVLFSKDLDEPRAIVVLPNDGTMYWTDWGFNPKIETAEMDGTNRETFLLLEKDSWPNGLTVDRKEKVLYWADAKYNKIESVSINDQTTRRVILQQTENAHYFGLAIMGSYLYITDWKKTYISRISKDGGTLEQFGPKQFTRLYGIYGYNSSELVRGNSMCLNNNCEHLCLPKPNGYHACRCRTGFVLNNDLQTCTIESNTTSTPTTSFTPSSKSSTRKSSIINTSTLPSTTTTTTTTTTTFTPSTTYSKRIISTSTSFPKQVSTEVMPSITTVSGYNDGGGLPTGSIVAIVIFVIIALIIVIVIGVVAYRKYYSYNIPHGRLVEDTKVNHFYRITYPDNNKDELTIDSGIENPTFDCFNDEEERNKTTF
;
A
#
# COMPACT_ATOMS: atom_id res chain seq x y z
N MET A 1 -67.65 -18.91 -37.51
CA MET A 1 -68.20 -20.14 -36.92
C MET A 1 -68.23 -21.16 -38.06
N ASP A 2 -67.45 -22.23 -38.15
CA ASP A 2 -66.48 -22.88 -37.28
C ASP A 2 -65.45 -23.55 -38.20
N PHE A 3 -64.19 -23.10 -38.20
CA PHE A 3 -63.10 -23.82 -38.88
C PHE A 3 -61.72 -23.51 -38.28
N ARG A 4 -61.68 -23.05 -37.02
CA ARG A 4 -60.43 -22.75 -36.28
C ARG A 4 -60.05 -23.80 -35.23
N TRP A 5 -60.83 -24.88 -35.07
CA TRP A 5 -60.58 -25.92 -34.07
C TRP A 5 -59.93 -27.22 -34.62
N CYS A 6 -59.85 -27.43 -35.94
CA CYS A 6 -59.19 -28.61 -36.51
C CYS A 6 -57.68 -28.44 -36.80
N LEU A 7 -57.17 -27.20 -36.93
CA LEU A 7 -55.75 -26.99 -37.25
C LEU A 7 -54.84 -27.02 -36.00
N CYS A 8 -55.38 -26.69 -34.81
CA CYS A 8 -54.62 -26.78 -33.56
C CYS A 8 -54.41 -28.24 -33.10
N LEU A 9 -55.34 -29.16 -33.39
CA LEU A 9 -55.16 -30.56 -33.01
C LEU A 9 -54.12 -31.29 -33.88
N LEU A 10 -53.96 -30.89 -35.15
CA LEU A 10 -52.95 -31.46 -36.06
C LEU A 10 -51.54 -30.93 -35.78
N ILE A 11 -51.40 -29.71 -35.28
CA ILE A 11 -50.10 -29.15 -34.84
C ILE A 11 -49.70 -29.68 -33.45
N VAL A 12 -50.65 -29.94 -32.56
CA VAL A 12 -50.39 -30.57 -31.25
C VAL A 12 -50.08 -32.07 -31.38
N LEU A 13 -50.50 -32.74 -32.46
CA LEU A 13 -50.10 -34.12 -32.75
C LEU A 13 -48.74 -34.25 -33.45
N PHE A 14 -48.18 -33.18 -34.02
CA PHE A 14 -46.81 -33.17 -34.60
C PHE A 14 -45.74 -32.58 -33.67
N ILE A 15 -46.11 -31.90 -32.58
CA ILE A 15 -45.15 -31.41 -31.56
C ILE A 15 -44.89 -32.46 -30.46
N ASN A 16 -45.65 -33.55 -30.40
CA ASN A 16 -45.46 -34.65 -29.44
C ASN A 16 -44.61 -35.83 -29.96
N TYR A 17 -43.74 -35.60 -30.95
CA TYR A 17 -42.63 -36.49 -31.30
C TYR A 17 -41.26 -35.84 -31.05
N CYS A 18 -41.14 -35.02 -30.00
CA CYS A 18 -39.87 -34.92 -29.29
C CYS A 18 -39.91 -36.03 -28.24
N GLY A 19 -39.51 -37.24 -28.64
CA GLY A 19 -39.35 -38.34 -27.69
C GLY A 19 -38.50 -37.84 -26.53
N SER A 20 -38.95 -38.13 -25.30
CA SER A 20 -38.16 -37.83 -24.11
C SER A 20 -36.72 -38.27 -24.37
N ILE A 21 -35.76 -37.36 -24.34
CA ILE A 21 -34.36 -37.74 -24.50
C ILE A 21 -34.04 -38.60 -23.28
N ARG A 22 -34.06 -39.92 -23.46
CA ARG A 22 -33.49 -40.83 -22.47
C ARG A 22 -31.99 -40.61 -22.58
N HIS A 23 -31.44 -39.75 -21.75
CA HIS A 23 -30.00 -39.54 -21.66
C HIS A 23 -29.35 -40.79 -21.05
N GLY A 24 -29.23 -41.84 -21.86
CA GLY A 24 -28.34 -42.97 -21.59
C GLY A 24 -26.90 -42.61 -21.94
N GLN A 25 -26.11 -43.61 -22.29
CA GLN A 25 -24.70 -43.43 -22.67
C GLN A 25 -24.56 -42.63 -23.95
N ASN A 26 -23.76 -41.57 -23.94
CA ASN A 26 -23.53 -40.72 -25.11
C ASN A 26 -22.04 -40.39 -25.26
N LEU A 27 -21.49 -40.59 -26.46
CA LEU A 27 -20.17 -40.06 -26.80
C LEU A 27 -20.35 -38.64 -27.34
N ILE A 28 -19.77 -37.63 -26.69
CA ILE A 28 -19.97 -36.21 -27.02
C ILE A 28 -18.63 -35.57 -27.35
N TRP A 29 -18.56 -34.80 -28.44
CA TRP A 29 -17.38 -33.99 -28.76
C TRP A 29 -17.74 -32.58 -29.23
N ALA A 30 -16.77 -31.69 -29.02
CA ALA A 30 -16.77 -30.36 -29.57
C ALA A 30 -16.23 -30.40 -31.00
N GLN A 31 -16.87 -29.69 -31.92
CA GLN A 31 -16.35 -29.54 -33.27
C GLN A 31 -16.46 -28.10 -33.76
N THR A 32 -15.44 -27.67 -34.48
CA THR A 32 -15.37 -26.33 -35.07
C THR A 32 -15.24 -26.43 -36.59
N PRO A 33 -16.03 -25.64 -37.32
CA PRO A 33 -15.93 -25.65 -38.76
C PRO A 33 -14.63 -25.07 -39.32
N THR A 34 -14.21 -25.58 -40.49
CA THR A 34 -13.01 -25.10 -41.20
C THR A 34 -13.21 -23.77 -41.94
N LYS A 35 -14.47 -23.38 -42.24
CA LYS A 35 -14.78 -22.11 -42.93
C LYS A 35 -15.06 -20.99 -41.92
N ARG A 36 -14.44 -19.82 -42.10
CA ARG A 36 -14.85 -18.59 -41.39
C ARG A 36 -16.35 -18.36 -41.63
N PHE A 37 -17.09 -18.00 -40.57
CA PHE A 37 -18.57 -17.79 -40.55
C PHE A 37 -19.47 -19.03 -40.49
N SER A 38 -18.92 -20.21 -40.21
CA SER A 38 -19.76 -21.39 -39.90
C SER A 38 -19.92 -21.63 -38.41
N VAL A 39 -20.98 -22.35 -38.08
CA VAL A 39 -21.55 -22.45 -36.74
C VAL A 39 -20.96 -23.64 -35.98
N SER A 40 -20.42 -23.42 -34.79
CA SER A 40 -19.93 -24.50 -33.92
C SER A 40 -21.07 -25.12 -33.12
N ARG A 41 -20.95 -26.43 -32.86
CA ARG A 41 -21.95 -27.20 -32.11
C ARG A 41 -21.28 -28.29 -31.30
N LEU A 42 -21.92 -28.66 -30.20
CA LEU A 42 -21.70 -29.92 -29.52
C LEU A 42 -22.50 -31.00 -30.23
N VAL A 43 -21.84 -32.09 -30.55
CA VAL A 43 -22.44 -33.22 -31.25
C VAL A 43 -22.07 -34.51 -30.53
N GLY A 44 -22.86 -35.54 -30.74
CA GLY A 44 -22.58 -36.82 -30.13
C GLY A 44 -23.25 -37.99 -30.84
N ILE A 45 -22.91 -39.18 -30.37
CA ILE A 45 -23.53 -40.45 -30.76
C ILE A 45 -24.29 -40.94 -29.53
N GLU A 46 -25.60 -41.10 -29.68
CA GLU A 46 -26.47 -41.60 -28.62
C GLU A 46 -26.49 -43.13 -28.63
N GLY A 47 -26.47 -43.74 -27.44
CA GLY A 47 -26.57 -45.19 -27.25
C GLY A 47 -25.26 -45.87 -26.86
N ASP A 48 -25.36 -47.14 -26.46
CA ASP A 48 -24.23 -47.93 -25.95
C ASP A 48 -23.15 -48.13 -27.03
N PRO A 49 -21.90 -47.69 -26.79
CA PRO A 49 -20.78 -47.93 -27.69
C PRO A 49 -20.57 -49.38 -28.10
N ALA A 50 -20.92 -50.36 -27.26
CA ALA A 50 -20.80 -51.76 -27.61
C ALA A 50 -21.70 -52.17 -28.79
N GLU A 51 -22.85 -51.50 -28.98
CA GLU A 51 -23.80 -51.81 -30.05
C GLU A 51 -23.43 -51.12 -31.37
N TRP A 52 -23.16 -49.82 -31.35
CA TRP A 52 -22.91 -49.08 -32.59
C TRP A 52 -21.48 -49.24 -33.13
N VAL A 53 -20.49 -49.58 -32.29
CA VAL A 53 -19.14 -49.93 -32.77
C VAL A 53 -19.15 -51.27 -33.52
N THR A 54 -19.96 -52.23 -33.09
CA THR A 54 -20.01 -53.56 -33.72
C THR A 54 -20.83 -53.57 -35.01
N THR A 55 -21.88 -52.75 -35.09
CA THR A 55 -22.72 -52.62 -36.29
C THR A 55 -22.13 -51.70 -37.36
N GLY A 56 -21.24 -50.78 -36.98
CA GLY A 56 -20.58 -49.82 -37.90
C GLY A 56 -21.49 -48.71 -38.42
N THR A 57 -22.78 -48.72 -38.07
CA THR A 57 -23.75 -47.68 -38.40
C THR A 57 -23.90 -46.70 -37.25
N VAL A 58 -23.42 -45.48 -37.46
CA VAL A 58 -23.43 -44.42 -36.45
C VAL A 58 -24.22 -43.22 -36.97
N LYS A 59 -25.14 -42.72 -36.15
CA LYS A 59 -25.87 -41.48 -36.41
C LYS A 59 -25.34 -40.40 -35.45
N VAL A 60 -24.93 -39.27 -35.99
CA VAL A 60 -24.46 -38.12 -35.21
C VAL A 60 -25.63 -37.18 -34.94
N HIS A 61 -25.83 -36.86 -33.66
CA HIS A 61 -26.90 -36.00 -33.15
C HIS A 61 -26.33 -34.62 -32.79
N HIS A 62 -27.15 -33.58 -32.96
CA HIS A 62 -26.82 -32.23 -32.48
C HIS A 62 -27.34 -32.08 -31.06
N ILE A 63 -26.44 -31.77 -30.13
CA ILE A 63 -26.76 -31.69 -28.69
C ILE A 63 -26.99 -30.23 -28.29
N SER A 64 -26.17 -29.31 -28.80
CA SER A 64 -26.34 -27.87 -28.56
C SER A 64 -27.00 -27.17 -29.73
N ALA A 65 -27.59 -26.00 -29.43
CA ALA A 65 -28.03 -25.07 -30.46
C ALA A 65 -26.83 -24.62 -31.35
N PRO A 66 -27.10 -24.20 -32.60
CA PRO A 66 -26.12 -23.53 -33.43
C PRO A 66 -25.59 -22.23 -32.79
N HIS A 67 -24.28 -22.15 -32.52
CA HIS A 67 -23.63 -20.91 -32.08
C HIS A 67 -22.66 -20.35 -33.13
N SER A 68 -22.95 -19.15 -33.63
CA SER A 68 -22.13 -18.50 -34.65
C SER A 68 -20.83 -17.98 -34.05
N GLY A 69 -19.69 -18.36 -34.64
CA GLY A 69 -18.38 -17.83 -34.27
C GLY A 69 -17.81 -18.31 -32.94
N TRP A 70 -18.35 -19.35 -32.32
CA TRP A 70 -17.82 -19.91 -31.06
C TRP A 70 -16.80 -21.01 -31.37
N GLU A 71 -15.78 -21.16 -30.53
CA GLU A 71 -14.84 -22.29 -30.60
C GLU A 71 -14.82 -22.97 -29.23
N PHE A 72 -15.37 -24.19 -29.19
CA PHE A 72 -15.47 -25.03 -27.99
C PHE A 72 -14.18 -25.83 -27.85
N LYS A 73 -13.42 -25.61 -26.77
CA LYS A 73 -12.10 -26.25 -26.60
C LYS A 73 -12.16 -27.45 -25.66
N ALA A 74 -12.75 -27.25 -24.49
CA ALA A 74 -12.83 -28.24 -23.41
C ALA A 74 -14.28 -28.65 -23.13
N LEU A 75 -14.47 -29.86 -22.61
CA LEU A 75 -15.76 -30.42 -22.21
C LEU A 75 -15.64 -31.15 -20.86
N ALA A 76 -16.67 -31.03 -20.04
CA ALA A 76 -16.86 -31.84 -18.84
C ALA A 76 -18.37 -32.03 -18.58
N TYR A 77 -18.74 -32.95 -17.70
CA TYR A 77 -20.16 -33.19 -17.38
C TYR A 77 -20.36 -33.56 -15.92
N GLN A 78 -21.60 -33.38 -15.46
CA GLN A 78 -22.11 -33.92 -14.21
C GLN A 78 -23.38 -34.70 -14.48
N TYR A 79 -23.33 -36.02 -14.32
CA TYR A 79 -24.42 -36.91 -14.68
C TYR A 79 -25.63 -36.75 -13.75
N SER A 80 -25.41 -36.59 -12.44
CA SER A 80 -26.47 -36.48 -11.43
C SER A 80 -27.39 -35.28 -11.64
N THR A 81 -26.85 -34.17 -12.12
CA THR A 81 -27.59 -32.95 -12.48
C THR A 81 -27.90 -32.85 -13.97
N GLN A 82 -27.52 -33.87 -14.75
CA GLN A 82 -27.65 -33.90 -16.20
C GLN A 82 -27.06 -32.67 -16.88
N THR A 83 -25.93 -32.14 -16.38
CA THR A 83 -25.35 -30.88 -16.87
C THR A 83 -24.08 -31.12 -17.66
N LEU A 84 -23.97 -30.48 -18.82
CA LEU A 84 -22.78 -30.45 -19.68
C LEU A 84 -22.10 -29.09 -19.56
N TYR A 85 -20.77 -29.08 -19.39
CA TYR A 85 -19.95 -27.87 -19.26
C TYR A 85 -18.93 -27.77 -20.40
N TRP A 86 -18.65 -26.55 -20.84
CA TRP A 86 -17.63 -26.31 -21.87
C TRP A 86 -16.97 -24.94 -21.74
N SER A 87 -15.78 -24.81 -22.34
CA SER A 87 -15.07 -23.54 -22.47
C SER A 87 -15.30 -22.90 -23.84
N GLU A 88 -15.45 -21.58 -23.86
CA GLU A 88 -15.65 -20.79 -25.08
C GLU A 88 -14.50 -19.81 -25.32
N SER A 89 -13.73 -20.06 -26.38
CA SER A 89 -12.52 -19.27 -26.67
C SER A 89 -12.84 -17.81 -26.97
N MET A 90 -13.90 -17.55 -27.73
CA MET A 90 -14.24 -16.20 -28.22
C MET A 90 -14.94 -15.35 -27.16
N ASN A 91 -15.88 -15.94 -26.42
CA ASN A 91 -16.60 -15.25 -25.36
C ASN A 91 -15.83 -15.21 -24.04
N LYS A 92 -14.76 -16.01 -23.89
CA LYS A 92 -13.89 -16.03 -22.70
C LYS A 92 -14.67 -16.43 -21.45
N HIS A 93 -15.54 -17.43 -21.59
CA HIS A 93 -16.46 -17.92 -20.55
C HIS A 93 -16.40 -19.44 -20.45
N ILE A 94 -16.77 -19.94 -19.27
CA ILE A 94 -17.15 -21.34 -19.07
C ILE A 94 -18.66 -21.35 -18.82
N GLN A 95 -19.37 -22.18 -19.57
CA GLN A 95 -20.83 -22.27 -19.51
C GLN A 95 -21.29 -23.70 -19.24
N GLY A 96 -22.53 -23.84 -18.77
CA GLY A 96 -23.20 -25.12 -18.55
C GLY A 96 -24.58 -25.18 -19.20
N LEU A 97 -25.01 -26.36 -19.64
CA LEU A 97 -26.34 -26.65 -20.18
C LEU A 97 -26.92 -27.87 -19.48
N VAL A 98 -28.15 -27.74 -18.98
CA VAL A 98 -28.89 -28.89 -18.45
C VAL A 98 -29.54 -29.64 -19.61
N LEU A 99 -29.25 -30.94 -19.69
CA LEU A 99 -29.77 -31.87 -20.69
C LEU A 99 -31.19 -32.34 -20.31
N ASN A 100 -32.13 -31.40 -20.27
CA ASN A 100 -33.56 -31.67 -20.00
C ASN A 100 -34.45 -31.21 -21.18
N GLY A 101 -33.86 -30.98 -22.35
CA GLY A 101 -34.53 -30.45 -23.55
C GLY A 101 -34.59 -28.92 -23.64
N THR A 102 -34.05 -28.21 -22.65
CA THR A 102 -33.83 -26.75 -22.72
C THR A 102 -32.63 -26.40 -23.60
N THR A 103 -32.61 -25.18 -24.14
CA THR A 103 -31.43 -24.61 -24.83
C THR A 103 -30.75 -23.53 -24.00
N ASP A 104 -31.21 -23.31 -22.78
CA ASP A 104 -30.76 -22.22 -21.91
C ASP A 104 -29.41 -22.59 -21.29
N THR A 105 -28.45 -21.70 -21.43
CA THR A 105 -27.10 -21.88 -20.91
C THR A 105 -26.90 -21.04 -19.67
N ASN A 106 -26.22 -21.59 -18.66
CA ASN A 106 -25.82 -20.88 -17.46
C ASN A 106 -24.34 -20.50 -17.55
N LYS A 107 -24.04 -19.21 -17.36
CA LYS A 107 -22.67 -18.71 -17.39
C LYS A 107 -22.04 -18.87 -16.01
N MET A 108 -21.12 -19.82 -15.88
CA MET A 108 -20.49 -20.21 -14.62
C MET A 108 -19.30 -19.30 -14.28
N VAL A 109 -18.36 -19.18 -15.22
CA VAL A 109 -17.11 -18.42 -15.03
C VAL A 109 -16.93 -17.45 -16.19
N SER A 110 -16.48 -16.24 -15.89
CA SER A 110 -16.22 -15.21 -16.88
C SER A 110 -14.82 -14.63 -16.76
N GLY A 111 -14.25 -14.18 -17.88
CA GLY A 111 -12.90 -13.64 -17.91
C GLY A 111 -11.81 -14.71 -17.91
N VAL A 112 -12.12 -15.92 -18.35
CA VAL A 112 -11.10 -16.93 -18.64
C VAL A 112 -10.34 -16.57 -19.91
N SER A 113 -9.16 -17.15 -20.14
CA SER A 113 -8.46 -16.93 -21.40
C SER A 113 -9.16 -17.65 -22.57
N PRO A 114 -8.82 -17.33 -23.83
CA PRO A 114 -9.27 -18.11 -24.98
C PRO A 114 -8.74 -19.56 -25.00
N ASP A 115 -7.72 -19.89 -24.20
CA ASP A 115 -7.01 -21.17 -24.23
C ASP A 115 -7.26 -21.99 -22.94
N VAL A 116 -8.54 -22.11 -22.56
CA VAL A 116 -9.00 -23.09 -21.57
C VAL A 116 -9.18 -24.44 -22.26
N GLU A 117 -8.14 -25.27 -22.22
CA GLU A 117 -8.05 -26.50 -23.01
C GLU A 117 -8.51 -27.76 -22.27
N GLY A 118 -8.65 -27.71 -20.94
CA GLY A 118 -9.11 -28.82 -20.11
C GLY A 118 -10.17 -28.41 -19.10
N LEU A 119 -11.18 -29.27 -18.92
CA LEU A 119 -12.21 -29.16 -17.90
C LEU A 119 -12.41 -30.52 -17.23
N ALA A 120 -12.58 -30.53 -15.91
CA ALA A 120 -12.94 -31.72 -15.15
C ALA A 120 -13.89 -31.34 -14.01
N VAL A 121 -14.89 -32.18 -13.77
CA VAL A 121 -15.86 -31.99 -12.69
C VAL A 121 -15.59 -33.02 -11.60
N ASP A 122 -15.40 -32.55 -10.36
CA ASP A 122 -15.54 -33.37 -9.17
C ASP A 122 -17.03 -33.44 -8.80
N TRP A 123 -17.65 -34.56 -9.13
CA TRP A 123 -19.08 -34.79 -8.91
C TRP A 123 -19.41 -35.13 -7.45
N ILE A 124 -18.43 -35.47 -6.61
CA ILE A 124 -18.62 -35.73 -5.18
C ILE A 124 -18.58 -34.41 -4.42
N SER A 125 -17.61 -33.54 -4.68
CA SER A 125 -17.51 -32.26 -3.97
C SER A 125 -18.25 -31.10 -4.68
N ASN A 126 -18.85 -31.34 -5.86
CA ASN A 126 -19.47 -30.30 -6.72
C ASN A 126 -18.52 -29.17 -7.12
N ASN A 127 -17.31 -29.50 -7.56
CA ASN A 127 -16.33 -28.51 -8.02
C ASN A 127 -15.98 -28.68 -9.49
N LEU A 128 -15.80 -27.56 -10.18
CA LEU A 128 -15.29 -27.52 -11.55
C LEU A 128 -13.83 -27.09 -11.55
N TYR A 129 -12.99 -27.89 -12.19
CA TYR A 129 -11.56 -27.67 -12.37
C TYR A 129 -11.27 -27.35 -13.83
N TRP A 130 -10.35 -26.41 -14.08
CA TRP A 130 -9.91 -26.10 -15.44
C TRP A 130 -8.44 -25.70 -15.52
N THR A 131 -7.84 -26.01 -16.66
CA THR A 131 -6.50 -25.57 -17.06
C THR A 131 -6.62 -24.33 -17.93
N ASP A 132 -5.67 -23.40 -17.79
CA ASP A 132 -5.56 -22.23 -18.66
C ASP A 132 -4.12 -22.08 -19.10
N SER A 133 -3.85 -22.32 -20.39
CA SER A 133 -2.48 -22.34 -20.91
C SER A 133 -1.89 -20.95 -21.14
N LEU A 134 -2.70 -19.88 -21.19
CA LEU A 134 -2.18 -18.51 -21.32
C LEU A 134 -1.76 -17.89 -19.99
N PHE A 135 -2.51 -18.18 -18.93
CA PHE A 135 -2.16 -17.71 -17.59
C PHE A 135 -1.30 -18.70 -16.81
N ASN A 136 -1.14 -19.94 -17.32
CA ASN A 136 -0.39 -21.02 -16.70
C ASN A 136 -0.86 -21.32 -15.27
N TRP A 137 -2.18 -21.49 -15.11
CA TRP A 137 -2.78 -21.88 -13.84
C TRP A 137 -3.79 -23.02 -14.00
N ILE A 138 -4.06 -23.68 -12.89
CA ILE A 138 -5.21 -24.54 -12.69
C ILE A 138 -6.06 -23.87 -11.62
N LYS A 139 -7.35 -23.73 -11.93
CA LYS A 139 -8.32 -23.09 -11.04
C LYS A 139 -9.46 -24.04 -10.73
N MET A 140 -10.12 -23.77 -9.61
CA MET A 140 -11.36 -24.43 -9.23
C MET A 140 -12.45 -23.41 -8.89
N ALA A 141 -13.70 -23.80 -9.11
CA ALA A 141 -14.88 -23.04 -8.69
C ALA A 141 -15.99 -24.00 -8.26
N PRO A 142 -16.81 -23.63 -7.25
CA PRO A 142 -17.94 -24.45 -6.81
C PRO A 142 -19.08 -24.39 -7.84
N LEU A 143 -19.74 -25.52 -8.08
CA LEU A 143 -20.87 -25.63 -9.01
C LEU A 143 -22.21 -25.19 -8.39
N LYS A 144 -22.33 -25.24 -7.06
CA LYS A 144 -23.56 -24.94 -6.31
C LYS A 144 -23.61 -23.55 -5.64
N SER A 145 -22.51 -22.79 -5.63
CA SER A 145 -22.46 -21.53 -4.87
C SER A 145 -23.20 -20.40 -5.58
N ASN A 146 -23.97 -19.63 -4.81
CA ASN A 146 -24.59 -18.37 -5.27
C ASN A 146 -23.56 -17.22 -5.38
N VAL A 147 -22.34 -17.42 -4.87
CA VAL A 147 -21.25 -16.45 -4.94
C VAL A 147 -20.25 -16.92 -5.98
N SER A 148 -19.90 -16.04 -6.93
CA SER A 148 -18.83 -16.30 -7.89
C SER A 148 -17.47 -16.30 -7.18
N SER A 149 -17.12 -17.42 -6.56
CA SER A 149 -15.83 -17.66 -5.93
C SER A 149 -14.99 -18.59 -6.81
N TYR A 150 -13.68 -18.39 -6.78
CA TYR A 150 -12.72 -19.29 -7.41
C TYR A 150 -11.47 -19.36 -6.54
N LYS A 151 -10.69 -20.42 -6.72
CA LYS A 151 -9.40 -20.59 -6.06
C LYS A 151 -8.36 -21.03 -7.08
N ILE A 152 -7.21 -20.36 -7.09
CA ILE A 152 -6.03 -20.84 -7.81
C ILE A 152 -5.41 -21.98 -6.98
N ILE A 153 -5.36 -23.18 -7.55
CA ILE A 153 -4.85 -24.38 -6.87
C ILE A 153 -3.44 -24.74 -7.31
N VAL A 154 -3.07 -24.44 -8.56
CA VAL A 154 -1.71 -24.64 -9.08
C VAL A 154 -1.36 -23.49 -10.01
N GLN A 155 -0.22 -22.84 -9.79
CA GLN A 155 0.33 -21.79 -10.66
C GLN A 155 1.86 -21.87 -10.84
N ASP A 156 2.52 -22.66 -10.00
CA ASP A 156 3.98 -22.79 -10.02
C ASP A 156 4.41 -23.91 -10.96
N GLY A 157 5.48 -23.66 -11.72
CA GLY A 157 6.09 -24.64 -12.62
C GLY A 157 5.20 -25.11 -13.78
N LEU A 158 4.03 -24.50 -14.01
CA LEU A 158 3.17 -24.77 -15.16
C LEU A 158 3.64 -24.00 -16.39
N ASP A 159 3.62 -24.66 -17.54
CA ASP A 159 3.96 -24.09 -18.84
C ASP A 159 3.11 -24.77 -19.92
N ASN A 160 2.01 -24.16 -20.35
CA ASN A 160 1.03 -24.80 -21.24
C ASN A 160 0.35 -26.07 -20.66
N PRO A 161 -0.37 -25.96 -19.52
CA PRO A 161 -1.26 -27.03 -19.07
C PRO A 161 -2.41 -27.27 -20.06
N HIS A 162 -2.74 -28.54 -20.34
CA HIS A 162 -3.77 -28.91 -21.33
C HIS A 162 -4.85 -29.82 -20.76
N GLY A 163 -4.69 -31.14 -20.81
CA GLY A 163 -5.70 -32.09 -20.33
C GLY A 163 -5.77 -32.14 -18.82
N ILE A 164 -6.97 -32.36 -18.26
CA ILE A 164 -7.20 -32.49 -16.82
C ILE A 164 -8.25 -33.56 -16.54
N ALA A 165 -8.06 -34.33 -15.48
CA ALA A 165 -8.96 -35.37 -15.02
C ALA A 165 -8.95 -35.44 -13.48
N VAL A 166 -10.08 -35.83 -12.88
CA VAL A 166 -10.23 -35.98 -11.44
C VAL A 166 -10.66 -37.39 -11.08
N HIS A 167 -10.21 -37.90 -9.93
CA HIS A 167 -10.69 -39.13 -9.32
C HIS A 167 -11.17 -38.85 -7.89
N PRO A 168 -12.42 -38.36 -7.71
CA PRO A 168 -12.93 -37.89 -6.42
C PRO A 168 -12.80 -38.92 -5.30
N HIS A 169 -13.15 -40.19 -5.53
CA HIS A 169 -13.02 -41.29 -4.55
C HIS A 169 -11.60 -41.54 -4.04
N LYS A 170 -10.57 -41.13 -4.79
CA LYS A 170 -9.17 -41.26 -4.41
C LYS A 170 -8.52 -39.91 -4.08
N GLY A 171 -9.28 -38.82 -4.23
CA GLY A 171 -8.80 -37.47 -4.02
C GLY A 171 -7.73 -37.05 -5.04
N TYR A 172 -7.68 -37.62 -6.25
CA TYR A 172 -6.62 -37.30 -7.22
C TYR A 172 -7.07 -36.24 -8.22
N LEU A 173 -6.18 -35.27 -8.46
CA LEU A 173 -6.21 -34.33 -9.56
C LEU A 173 -5.04 -34.64 -10.50
N ILE A 174 -5.30 -34.84 -11.78
CA ILE A 174 -4.29 -35.21 -12.77
C ILE A 174 -4.38 -34.25 -13.94
N TRP A 175 -3.24 -33.76 -14.42
CA TRP A 175 -3.20 -32.93 -15.63
C TRP A 175 -1.97 -33.21 -16.48
N THR A 176 -2.03 -32.76 -17.73
CA THR A 176 -0.91 -32.77 -18.65
C THR A 176 -0.38 -31.35 -18.84
N ASP A 177 0.93 -31.25 -19.03
CA ASP A 177 1.65 -30.02 -19.30
C ASP A 177 2.62 -30.32 -20.44
N TRP A 178 2.59 -29.53 -21.50
CA TRP A 178 3.37 -29.76 -22.72
C TRP A 178 4.35 -28.64 -23.05
N GLY A 179 4.66 -27.76 -22.10
CA GLY A 179 5.59 -26.66 -22.29
C GLY A 179 7.05 -27.09 -22.39
N GLU A 180 7.96 -26.25 -21.88
CA GLU A 180 9.41 -26.49 -21.95
C GLU A 180 9.82 -27.79 -21.24
N ARG A 181 9.05 -28.24 -20.25
CA ARG A 181 9.27 -29.50 -19.51
C ARG A 181 8.00 -30.36 -19.53
N PRO A 182 7.73 -31.07 -20.65
CA PRO A 182 6.51 -31.85 -20.80
C PRO A 182 6.40 -32.93 -19.75
N ARG A 183 5.23 -33.01 -19.11
CA ARG A 183 4.97 -33.98 -18.05
C ARG A 183 3.48 -34.19 -17.78
N ILE A 184 3.19 -35.29 -17.11
CA ILE A 184 1.89 -35.59 -16.53
C ILE A 184 2.06 -35.61 -15.03
N GLU A 185 1.20 -34.91 -14.31
CA GLU A 185 1.31 -34.75 -12.87
C GLU A 185 0.06 -35.17 -12.16
N LEU A 186 0.26 -35.62 -10.92
CA LEU A 186 -0.79 -36.03 -10.01
C LEU A 186 -0.61 -35.27 -8.70
N ALA A 187 -1.71 -34.68 -8.22
CA ALA A 187 -1.79 -34.02 -6.92
C ALA A 187 -3.07 -34.49 -6.21
N ASP A 188 -3.27 -34.02 -4.98
CA ASP A 188 -4.60 -34.08 -4.38
C ASP A 188 -5.58 -33.07 -5.05
N LEU A 189 -6.86 -33.14 -4.70
CA LEU A 189 -7.90 -32.24 -5.24
C LEU A 189 -7.67 -30.76 -4.90
N LEU A 190 -6.72 -30.44 -4.01
CA LEU A 190 -6.32 -29.09 -3.65
C LEU A 190 -5.05 -28.64 -4.39
N GLY A 191 -4.48 -29.48 -5.25
CA GLY A 191 -3.23 -29.21 -5.95
C GLY A 191 -1.98 -29.39 -5.07
N GLN A 192 -2.13 -29.90 -3.85
CA GLN A 192 -1.02 -30.16 -2.93
C GLN A 192 -0.47 -31.59 -3.14
N ASN A 193 0.63 -31.92 -2.46
CA ASN A 193 1.27 -33.24 -2.55
C ASN A 193 1.59 -33.67 -4.00
N ARG A 194 1.91 -32.69 -4.84
CA ARG A 194 2.16 -32.83 -6.27
C ARG A 194 3.36 -33.76 -6.53
N ARG A 195 3.16 -34.71 -7.45
CA ARG A 195 4.21 -35.59 -7.96
C ARG A 195 4.11 -35.75 -9.47
N ILE A 196 5.27 -35.92 -10.09
CA ILE A 196 5.37 -36.25 -11.51
C ILE A 196 5.01 -37.72 -11.70
N LEU A 197 4.05 -37.98 -12.59
CA LEU A 197 3.64 -39.34 -12.99
C LEU A 197 4.44 -39.82 -14.21
N VAL A 198 4.66 -38.94 -15.18
CA VAL A 198 5.43 -39.20 -16.40
C VAL A 198 6.17 -37.93 -16.84
N ASP A 199 7.48 -38.01 -17.04
CA ASP A 199 8.35 -36.91 -17.54
C ASP A 199 9.41 -37.39 -18.57
N THR A 200 9.47 -38.69 -18.84
CA THR A 200 10.41 -39.30 -19.78
C THR A 200 9.71 -39.72 -21.05
N ASP A 201 10.37 -39.61 -22.20
CA ASP A 201 9.80 -39.99 -23.51
C ASP A 201 8.37 -39.46 -23.71
N ILE A 202 8.17 -38.17 -23.44
CA ILE A 202 6.89 -37.46 -23.53
C ILE A 202 7.18 -36.09 -24.14
N TYR A 203 6.34 -35.64 -25.06
CA TYR A 203 6.59 -34.42 -25.83
C TYR A 203 5.39 -33.48 -25.78
N HIS A 204 4.26 -33.83 -26.39
CA HIS A 204 3.07 -32.99 -26.35
C HIS A 204 1.84 -33.76 -25.81
N PRO A 205 1.81 -34.07 -24.50
CA PRO A 205 0.68 -34.73 -23.88
C PRO A 205 -0.54 -33.79 -23.83
N ARG A 206 -1.59 -34.13 -24.58
CA ARG A 206 -2.81 -33.31 -24.68
C ARG A 206 -3.95 -33.88 -23.84
N GLY A 207 -4.94 -34.51 -24.46
CA GLY A 207 -6.06 -35.10 -23.74
C GLY A 207 -5.63 -36.23 -22.81
N VAL A 208 -6.31 -36.32 -21.68
CA VAL A 208 -6.11 -37.35 -20.65
C VAL A 208 -7.46 -37.83 -20.14
N VAL A 209 -7.58 -39.12 -19.83
CA VAL A 209 -8.79 -39.73 -19.28
C VAL A 209 -8.42 -40.87 -18.31
N ILE A 210 -9.29 -41.12 -17.34
CA ILE A 210 -9.13 -42.17 -16.35
C ILE A 210 -10.04 -43.35 -16.70
N ASP A 211 -9.48 -44.56 -16.68
CA ASP A 211 -10.26 -45.79 -16.55
C ASP A 211 -10.44 -46.08 -15.06
N TYR A 212 -11.63 -45.74 -14.54
CA TYR A 212 -11.95 -45.87 -13.12
C TYR A 212 -12.02 -47.33 -12.65
N LYS A 213 -12.33 -48.29 -13.55
CA LYS A 213 -12.42 -49.71 -13.20
C LYS A 213 -11.03 -50.31 -13.02
N GLU A 214 -10.10 -49.96 -13.91
CA GLU A 214 -8.72 -50.48 -13.88
C GLU A 214 -7.73 -49.61 -13.10
N ASN A 215 -8.15 -48.41 -12.65
CA ASN A 215 -7.29 -47.44 -11.99
C ASN A 215 -6.06 -47.06 -12.84
N ARG A 216 -6.31 -46.79 -14.13
CA ARG A 216 -5.28 -46.46 -15.11
C ARG A 216 -5.58 -45.13 -15.78
N LEU A 217 -4.51 -44.41 -16.09
CA LEU A 217 -4.56 -43.19 -16.86
C LEU A 217 -4.29 -43.51 -18.33
N PHE A 218 -5.01 -42.88 -19.24
CA PHE A 218 -4.74 -42.88 -20.68
C PHE A 218 -4.53 -41.46 -21.16
N TRP A 219 -3.58 -41.24 -22.07
CA TRP A 219 -3.37 -39.94 -22.69
C TRP A 219 -2.97 -40.07 -24.17
N VAL A 220 -3.07 -38.96 -24.87
CA VAL A 220 -2.59 -38.81 -26.24
C VAL A 220 -1.39 -37.88 -26.29
N ASP A 221 -0.35 -38.28 -27.04
CA ASP A 221 0.79 -37.42 -27.34
C ASP A 221 0.75 -37.02 -28.81
N SER A 222 0.49 -35.74 -29.06
CA SER A 222 0.31 -35.20 -30.42
C SER A 222 1.61 -35.02 -31.20
N LYS A 223 2.77 -35.13 -30.54
CA LYS A 223 4.08 -35.03 -31.20
C LYS A 223 4.68 -36.40 -31.45
N LYS A 224 4.41 -37.37 -30.58
CA LYS A 224 4.77 -38.78 -30.78
C LYS A 224 3.77 -39.54 -31.65
N ASP A 225 2.58 -38.97 -31.87
CA ASP A 225 1.45 -39.62 -32.53
C ASP A 225 1.06 -40.94 -31.83
N THR A 226 1.06 -40.95 -30.48
CA THR A 226 0.80 -42.13 -29.65
C THR A 226 -0.42 -42.00 -28.75
N ILE A 227 -1.02 -43.15 -28.42
CA ILE A 227 -1.92 -43.32 -27.28
C ILE A 227 -1.20 -44.19 -26.26
N GLU A 228 -1.10 -43.71 -25.03
CA GLU A 228 -0.35 -44.39 -23.97
C GLU A 228 -1.19 -44.54 -22.70
N SER A 229 -0.80 -45.50 -21.86
CA SER A 229 -1.44 -45.81 -20.59
C SER A 229 -0.42 -46.01 -19.48
N VAL A 230 -0.75 -45.61 -18.25
CA VAL A 230 0.09 -45.83 -17.06
C VAL A 230 -0.80 -46.05 -15.83
N ALA A 231 -0.32 -46.80 -14.84
CA ALA A 231 -0.98 -46.88 -13.54
C ALA A 231 -0.70 -45.60 -12.70
N PHE A 232 -1.55 -45.27 -11.73
CA PHE A 232 -1.40 -44.04 -10.91
C PHE A 232 -0.12 -43.97 -10.05
N ASN A 233 0.62 -45.07 -9.93
CA ASN A 233 1.92 -45.13 -9.28
C ASN A 233 3.10 -44.86 -10.24
N GLY A 234 2.83 -44.55 -11.52
CA GLY A 234 3.83 -44.30 -12.56
C GLY A 234 4.41 -45.58 -13.18
N MET A 235 4.01 -46.76 -12.71
CA MET A 235 4.48 -48.05 -13.21
C MET A 235 3.58 -48.62 -14.32
N ASP A 236 4.06 -49.68 -14.96
CA ASP A 236 3.35 -50.41 -16.02
C ASP A 236 2.90 -49.49 -17.17
N ARG A 237 3.76 -48.55 -17.57
CA ARG A 237 3.53 -47.68 -18.73
C ARG A 237 3.54 -48.50 -20.01
N LYS A 238 2.53 -48.31 -20.87
CA LYS A 238 2.33 -49.03 -22.13
C LYS A 238 1.95 -48.06 -23.25
N THR A 239 2.61 -48.19 -24.40
CA THR A 239 2.15 -47.57 -25.64
C THR A 239 1.12 -48.50 -26.29
N ILE A 240 -0.12 -48.03 -26.43
CA ILE A 240 -1.24 -48.82 -26.95
C ILE A 240 -1.34 -48.66 -28.46
N VAL A 241 -1.18 -47.44 -28.96
CA VAL A 241 -1.24 -47.11 -30.40
C VAL A 241 -0.08 -46.21 -30.76
N THR A 242 0.55 -46.48 -31.90
CA THR A 242 1.49 -45.58 -32.59
C THR A 242 1.03 -45.44 -34.03
N GLN A 243 0.73 -44.22 -34.47
CA GLN A 243 0.23 -43.99 -35.82
C GLN A 243 0.83 -42.71 -36.43
N ASP A 244 1.98 -42.85 -37.09
CA ASP A 244 2.72 -41.74 -37.70
C ASP A 244 1.85 -40.78 -38.52
N GLY A 245 2.03 -39.48 -38.26
CA GLY A 245 1.28 -38.39 -38.87
C GLY A 245 -0.14 -38.21 -38.31
N SER A 246 -0.46 -38.80 -37.15
CA SER A 246 -1.76 -38.61 -36.47
C SER A 246 -1.68 -37.55 -35.39
N ASN A 247 -2.30 -36.39 -35.63
CA ASN A 247 -2.35 -35.31 -34.64
C ASN A 247 -3.51 -35.53 -33.65
N PHE A 248 -3.33 -36.46 -32.71
CA PHE A 248 -4.31 -36.75 -31.66
C PHE A 248 -4.47 -35.57 -30.69
N TYR A 249 -5.71 -35.22 -30.33
CA TYR A 249 -6.03 -34.05 -29.52
C TYR A 249 -6.66 -34.40 -28.17
N ALA A 250 -7.81 -35.08 -28.18
CA ALA A 250 -8.51 -35.48 -26.96
C ALA A 250 -8.86 -36.97 -26.96
N ILE A 251 -9.08 -37.52 -25.77
CA ILE A 251 -9.35 -38.94 -25.55
C ILE A 251 -10.50 -39.12 -24.54
N ALA A 252 -11.37 -40.08 -24.82
CA ALA A 252 -12.40 -40.58 -23.91
C ALA A 252 -12.30 -42.11 -23.81
N GLN A 253 -12.77 -42.70 -22.70
CA GLN A 253 -12.70 -44.14 -22.46
C GLN A 253 -14.07 -44.68 -22.05
N TYR A 254 -14.42 -45.88 -22.56
CA TYR A 254 -15.57 -46.65 -22.11
C TYR A 254 -15.35 -48.14 -22.34
N ASP A 255 -15.55 -48.94 -21.29
CA ASP A 255 -15.35 -50.39 -21.31
C ASP A 255 -13.98 -50.80 -21.92
N LYS A 256 -13.96 -51.49 -23.08
CA LYS A 256 -12.73 -51.86 -23.81
C LYS A 256 -12.30 -50.85 -24.89
N TYR A 257 -13.05 -49.76 -25.09
CA TYR A 257 -12.84 -48.81 -26.18
C TYR A 257 -12.18 -47.52 -25.67
N VAL A 258 -11.28 -46.98 -26.48
CA VAL A 258 -10.77 -45.60 -26.37
C VAL A 258 -11.14 -44.82 -27.63
N PHE A 259 -11.73 -43.65 -27.44
CA PHE A 259 -12.20 -42.75 -28.49
C PHE A 259 -11.27 -41.56 -28.56
N VAL A 260 -10.75 -41.26 -29.74
CA VAL A 260 -9.74 -40.21 -29.92
C VAL A 260 -10.11 -39.29 -31.07
N THR A 261 -9.95 -37.99 -30.84
CA THR A 261 -10.12 -36.95 -31.86
C THR A 261 -8.77 -36.64 -32.52
N GLU A 262 -8.74 -36.59 -33.85
CA GLU A 262 -7.55 -36.21 -34.65
C GLU A 262 -7.82 -34.90 -35.40
N GLN A 263 -7.05 -33.85 -35.08
CA GLN A 263 -7.29 -32.50 -35.62
C GLN A 263 -6.79 -32.33 -37.06
N SER A 264 -5.63 -32.90 -37.42
CA SER A 264 -5.00 -32.67 -38.73
C SER A 264 -5.84 -33.19 -39.90
N LYS A 265 -6.52 -34.32 -39.71
CA LYS A 265 -7.34 -34.97 -40.74
C LYS A 265 -8.84 -34.87 -40.45
N GLY A 266 -9.24 -34.36 -39.28
CA GLY A 266 -10.64 -34.28 -38.85
C GLY A 266 -11.29 -35.65 -38.68
N HIS A 267 -10.70 -36.54 -37.86
CA HIS A 267 -11.24 -37.89 -37.64
C HIS A 267 -11.62 -38.13 -36.18
N LEU A 268 -12.68 -38.94 -36.00
CA LEU A 268 -12.96 -39.65 -34.75
C LEU A 268 -12.51 -41.10 -34.93
N LYS A 269 -11.55 -41.53 -34.13
CA LYS A 269 -10.97 -42.87 -34.17
C LYS A 269 -11.30 -43.65 -32.90
N ILE A 270 -11.53 -44.95 -33.05
CA ILE A 270 -11.92 -45.84 -31.97
C ILE A 270 -10.97 -47.03 -31.95
N PHE A 271 -10.28 -47.23 -30.85
CA PHE A 271 -9.34 -48.33 -30.67
C PHE A 271 -9.74 -49.22 -29.50
N ASP A 272 -9.30 -50.47 -29.55
CA ASP A 272 -9.30 -51.35 -28.37
C ASP A 272 -8.20 -50.90 -27.40
N LYS A 273 -8.57 -50.67 -26.13
CA LYS A 273 -7.67 -50.10 -25.11
C LYS A 273 -6.50 -51.01 -24.74
N ASN A 274 -6.61 -52.33 -25.00
CA ASN A 274 -5.62 -53.33 -24.59
C ASN A 274 -4.71 -53.72 -25.76
N THR A 275 -5.29 -53.86 -26.95
CA THR A 275 -4.58 -54.35 -28.14
C THR A 275 -4.17 -53.26 -29.11
N GLY A 276 -4.77 -52.06 -29.02
CA GLY A 276 -4.55 -50.96 -29.97
C GLY A 276 -5.19 -51.19 -31.33
N ASN A 277 -5.98 -52.26 -31.49
CA ASN A 277 -6.68 -52.55 -32.74
C ASN A 277 -7.67 -51.44 -33.05
N ASN A 278 -7.56 -50.86 -34.25
CA ASN A 278 -8.49 -49.85 -34.74
C ASN A 278 -9.81 -50.51 -35.15
N TYR A 279 -10.90 -50.13 -34.48
CA TYR A 279 -12.25 -50.57 -34.85
C TYR A 279 -12.81 -49.70 -35.97
N ILE A 280 -12.81 -48.38 -35.77
CA ILE A 280 -13.45 -47.44 -36.69
C ILE A 280 -12.68 -46.12 -36.77
N SER A 281 -12.59 -45.56 -37.98
CA SER A 281 -12.05 -44.22 -38.24
C SER A 281 -13.08 -43.40 -39.04
N TYR A 282 -13.91 -42.63 -38.33
CA TYR A 282 -14.92 -41.77 -38.93
C TYR A 282 -14.30 -40.45 -39.35
N LYS A 283 -14.41 -40.11 -40.65
CA LYS A 283 -14.07 -38.78 -41.13
C LYS A 283 -15.19 -37.80 -40.79
N LEU A 284 -14.87 -36.78 -40.01
CA LEU A 284 -15.80 -35.74 -39.63
C LEU A 284 -15.78 -34.61 -40.67
N THR A 285 -16.90 -33.91 -40.80
CA THR A 285 -17.02 -32.73 -41.66
C THR A 285 -16.28 -31.51 -41.09
N TYR A 286 -15.97 -31.55 -39.79
CA TYR A 286 -15.46 -30.45 -39.00
C TYR A 286 -14.26 -30.89 -38.15
N ILE A 287 -13.48 -29.94 -37.65
CA ILE A 287 -12.31 -30.24 -36.80
C ILE A 287 -12.81 -30.58 -35.39
N PRO A 288 -12.55 -31.81 -34.89
CA PRO A 288 -12.93 -32.16 -33.53
C PRO A 288 -11.92 -31.64 -32.50
N TYR A 289 -12.42 -31.26 -31.32
CA TYR A 289 -11.64 -30.81 -30.16
C TYR A 289 -11.82 -31.81 -29.01
N ALA A 290 -12.23 -31.34 -27.82
CA ALA A 290 -12.49 -32.20 -26.67
C ALA A 290 -13.58 -33.23 -26.96
N ILE A 291 -13.43 -34.40 -26.36
CA ILE A 291 -14.35 -35.54 -26.42
C ILE A 291 -14.53 -36.10 -25.01
N ILE A 292 -15.76 -36.47 -24.67
CA ILE A 292 -16.12 -37.07 -23.39
C ILE A 292 -17.08 -38.25 -23.60
N MET A 293 -17.04 -39.21 -22.70
CA MET A 293 -18.09 -40.22 -22.58
C MET A 293 -19.03 -39.80 -21.44
N TYR A 294 -20.26 -39.45 -21.78
CA TYR A 294 -21.33 -39.15 -20.82
C TYR A 294 -21.96 -40.48 -20.37
N ASP A 295 -21.63 -40.92 -19.15
CA ASP A 295 -22.02 -42.22 -18.62
C ASP A 295 -22.16 -42.17 -17.09
N GLU A 296 -23.24 -42.77 -16.56
CA GLU A 296 -23.51 -42.85 -15.12
C GLU A 296 -22.46 -43.70 -14.40
N GLY A 297 -22.05 -44.81 -15.02
CA GLY A 297 -21.12 -45.77 -14.44
C GLY A 297 -19.72 -45.20 -14.21
N SER A 298 -19.42 -44.06 -14.84
CA SER A 298 -18.15 -43.34 -14.70
C SER A 298 -18.17 -42.29 -13.58
N GLN A 299 -19.36 -41.84 -13.15
CA GLN A 299 -19.55 -40.86 -12.06
C GLN A 299 -20.40 -41.43 -10.93
N VAL A 300 -19.94 -42.53 -10.33
CA VAL A 300 -20.63 -43.17 -9.18
C VAL A 300 -20.43 -42.32 -7.92
N GLY A 301 -21.47 -42.21 -7.09
CA GLY A 301 -21.45 -41.46 -5.82
C GLY A 301 -22.25 -40.16 -5.90
N ASP A 302 -22.45 -39.50 -4.75
CA ASP A 302 -23.15 -38.23 -4.64
C ASP A 302 -22.37 -37.24 -3.74
N SER A 303 -22.93 -36.03 -3.58
CA SER A 303 -22.31 -34.95 -2.81
C SER A 303 -22.80 -34.81 -1.38
N SER A 304 -23.44 -35.84 -0.83
CA SER A 304 -24.07 -35.79 0.50
C SER A 304 -23.11 -35.30 1.59
N GLU A 305 -21.86 -35.76 1.62
CA GLU A 305 -20.87 -35.36 2.64
C GLU A 305 -20.57 -33.86 2.62
N CYS A 306 -20.39 -33.26 1.44
CA CYS A 306 -20.15 -31.83 1.30
C CYS A 306 -21.43 -31.00 1.49
N ASP A 307 -22.58 -31.53 1.08
CA ASP A 307 -23.88 -30.89 1.27
C ASP A 307 -24.23 -30.80 2.77
N ASP A 308 -23.94 -31.85 3.55
CA ASP A 308 -24.14 -31.89 5.00
C ASP A 308 -23.12 -31.00 5.75
N PHE A 309 -21.91 -30.83 5.22
CA PHE A 309 -20.87 -30.05 5.89
C PHE A 309 -21.13 -28.53 5.89
N SER A 310 -21.97 -28.03 4.95
CA SER A 310 -22.46 -26.63 4.90
C SER A 310 -21.35 -25.55 4.84
N CYS A 311 -20.47 -25.62 3.83
CA CYS A 311 -19.46 -24.59 3.59
C CYS A 311 -20.06 -23.31 3.00
N ASP A 312 -19.50 -22.16 3.37
CA ASP A 312 -19.95 -20.85 2.85
C ASP A 312 -19.63 -20.66 1.36
N GLN A 313 -18.42 -21.08 0.93
CA GLN A 313 -17.97 -20.91 -0.46
C GLN A 313 -17.67 -22.22 -1.18
N ILE A 314 -16.60 -22.92 -0.79
CA ILE A 314 -16.10 -24.13 -1.47
C ILE A 314 -16.01 -25.27 -0.47
N CYS A 315 -16.47 -26.46 -0.84
CA CYS A 315 -16.24 -27.70 -0.09
C CYS A 315 -15.38 -28.64 -0.93
N VAL A 316 -14.36 -29.26 -0.34
CA VAL A 316 -13.60 -30.34 -0.98
C VAL A 316 -13.58 -31.54 -0.04
N ASN A 317 -13.96 -32.70 -0.57
CA ASN A 317 -13.92 -33.95 0.17
C ASN A 317 -12.61 -34.70 -0.06
N ASP A 318 -11.78 -34.80 0.99
CA ASP A 318 -10.59 -35.64 0.98
C ASP A 318 -10.96 -37.06 1.47
N PRO A 319 -10.63 -38.14 0.75
CA PRO A 319 -11.01 -39.50 1.15
C PRO A 319 -10.42 -39.97 2.48
N ILE A 320 -9.36 -39.34 2.98
CA ILE A 320 -8.68 -39.69 4.23
C ILE A 320 -9.09 -38.73 5.34
N ALA A 321 -9.09 -37.41 5.05
CA ALA A 321 -9.35 -36.37 6.03
C ALA A 321 -10.83 -35.96 6.17
N GLY A 322 -11.68 -36.33 5.20
CA GLY A 322 -13.10 -35.95 5.13
C GLY A 322 -13.35 -34.59 4.45
N PRO A 323 -14.59 -34.07 4.52
CA PRO A 323 -14.96 -32.80 3.91
C PRO A 323 -14.31 -31.62 4.64
N SER A 324 -13.80 -30.67 3.86
CA SER A 324 -13.17 -29.44 4.35
C SER A 324 -13.71 -28.22 3.59
N CYS A 325 -13.88 -27.11 4.30
CA CYS A 325 -14.30 -25.85 3.68
C CYS A 325 -13.10 -25.01 3.30
N LEU A 326 -13.20 -24.39 2.13
CA LEU A 326 -12.22 -23.47 1.59
C LEU A 326 -12.88 -22.17 1.19
N CYS A 327 -12.10 -21.12 1.32
CA CYS A 327 -12.47 -19.80 0.84
C CYS A 327 -11.78 -19.54 -0.50
N GLY A 328 -12.50 -18.85 -1.39
CA GLY A 328 -11.97 -18.37 -2.65
C GLY A 328 -10.86 -17.33 -2.44
N ASP A 329 -10.12 -17.02 -3.49
CA ASP A 329 -8.98 -16.12 -3.41
C ASP A 329 -9.40 -14.73 -2.91
N GLY A 330 -8.74 -14.25 -1.84
CA GLY A 330 -9.05 -12.97 -1.17
C GLY A 330 -9.85 -13.12 0.14
N PHE A 331 -10.30 -14.33 0.45
CA PHE A 331 -11.05 -14.66 1.65
C PHE A 331 -10.26 -15.63 2.53
N SER A 332 -10.47 -15.52 3.85
CA SER A 332 -9.90 -16.39 4.87
C SER A 332 -11.00 -17.14 5.61
N THR A 333 -10.69 -18.36 6.03
CA THR A 333 -11.62 -19.17 6.80
C THR A 333 -11.64 -18.68 8.24
N THR A 334 -12.82 -18.50 8.83
CA THR A 334 -12.93 -18.09 10.23
C THR A 334 -12.64 -19.25 11.19
N ASP A 335 -12.60 -18.96 12.50
CA ASP A 335 -12.33 -19.95 13.55
C ASP A 335 -13.31 -21.15 13.56
N ASP A 336 -14.49 -21.03 12.94
CA ASP A 336 -15.45 -22.12 12.80
C ASP A 336 -15.07 -23.15 11.72
N GLY A 337 -14.06 -22.83 10.89
CA GLY A 337 -13.58 -23.67 9.80
C GLY A 337 -14.55 -23.83 8.62
N LYS A 338 -15.60 -23.00 8.53
CA LYS A 338 -16.68 -23.12 7.54
C LYS A 338 -17.05 -21.81 6.84
N THR A 339 -16.99 -20.70 7.55
CA THR A 339 -17.34 -19.37 7.03
C THR A 339 -16.13 -18.64 6.47
N CYS A 340 -16.38 -17.77 5.49
CA CYS A 340 -15.33 -17.06 4.77
C CYS A 340 -15.45 -15.54 4.92
N ASP A 341 -14.48 -14.94 5.60
CA ASP A 341 -14.38 -13.50 5.74
C ASP A 341 -13.37 -12.92 4.76
N ALA A 342 -13.72 -11.79 4.15
CA ALA A 342 -12.81 -11.06 3.29
C ALA A 342 -11.63 -10.56 4.14
N GLU A 343 -10.44 -11.11 3.91
CA GLU A 343 -9.21 -10.76 4.63
C GLU A 343 -8.41 -9.74 3.82
N MET A 344 -8.21 -10.06 2.56
CA MET A 344 -7.46 -9.24 1.63
C MET A 344 -8.44 -8.40 0.84
N LYS A 345 -8.15 -7.09 0.72
CA LYS A 345 -8.92 -6.26 -0.21
C LYS A 345 -8.77 -6.78 -1.64
N PHE A 346 -7.64 -7.41 -1.96
CA PHE A 346 -7.35 -7.96 -3.28
C PHE A 346 -6.37 -9.15 -3.20
N SER A 347 -6.62 -10.19 -3.99
CA SER A 347 -5.82 -11.41 -4.04
C SER A 347 -4.60 -11.30 -4.96
N MET A 348 -3.58 -12.09 -4.66
CA MET A 348 -2.43 -12.35 -5.51
C MET A 348 -2.73 -13.56 -6.42
N PRO A 349 -2.31 -13.57 -7.70
CA PRO A 349 -1.60 -12.52 -8.43
C PRO A 349 -2.52 -11.39 -8.94
N SER A 350 -1.97 -10.19 -9.05
CA SER A 350 -2.70 -9.00 -9.53
C SER A 350 -1.76 -7.89 -10.02
N HIS A 351 -2.31 -6.84 -10.62
CA HIS A 351 -1.56 -5.68 -11.11
C HIS A 351 -1.88 -4.45 -10.27
N VAL A 352 -0.87 -3.86 -9.63
CA VAL A 352 -1.02 -2.63 -8.84
C VAL A 352 -0.40 -1.48 -9.62
N TYR A 353 -1.17 -0.41 -9.77
CA TYR A 353 -0.89 0.69 -10.67
C TYR A 353 -1.13 2.01 -9.95
N ALA A 354 -0.14 2.90 -10.02
CA ALA A 354 -0.20 4.24 -9.45
C ALA A 354 -0.69 5.24 -10.49
N ILE A 355 -1.66 6.06 -10.08
CA ILE A 355 -2.00 7.32 -10.74
C ILE A 355 -1.70 8.45 -9.77
N SER A 356 -1.49 9.67 -10.27
CA SER A 356 -1.22 10.82 -9.40
C SER A 356 -2.21 10.94 -8.23
N ASP A 357 -3.46 10.53 -8.44
CA ASP A 357 -4.53 10.78 -7.49
C ASP A 357 -4.81 9.58 -6.57
N ALA A 358 -4.49 8.38 -7.03
CA ALA A 358 -4.83 7.14 -6.36
C ALA A 358 -3.88 5.98 -6.65
N ILE A 359 -3.95 4.93 -5.83
CA ILE A 359 -3.35 3.63 -6.13
C ILE A 359 -4.47 2.63 -6.36
N CYS A 360 -4.39 1.94 -7.50
CA CYS A 360 -5.42 1.06 -8.03
C CYS A 360 -4.88 -0.34 -8.26
N GLN A 361 -5.76 -1.34 -8.19
CA GLN A 361 -5.40 -2.73 -8.37
C GLN A 361 -6.40 -3.42 -9.31
N TYR A 362 -5.87 -4.23 -10.22
CA TYR A 362 -6.63 -4.98 -11.20
C TYR A 362 -6.29 -6.47 -11.12
N PRO A 363 -7.25 -7.39 -11.35
CA PRO A 363 -6.99 -8.82 -11.40
C PRO A 363 -5.95 -9.21 -12.45
N ALA A 364 -5.20 -10.30 -12.21
CA ALA A 364 -4.20 -10.80 -13.16
C ALA A 364 -4.75 -11.15 -14.55
N ASN A 365 -6.04 -11.51 -14.65
CA ASN A 365 -6.74 -11.75 -15.92
C ASN A 365 -7.33 -10.49 -16.58
N LEU A 366 -6.79 -9.30 -16.25
CA LEU A 366 -7.23 -8.00 -16.79
C LEU A 366 -7.38 -7.99 -18.32
N ALA A 367 -6.51 -8.73 -19.02
CA ALA A 367 -6.56 -8.94 -20.47
C ALA A 367 -7.94 -9.35 -20.99
N TYR A 368 -8.70 -10.13 -20.20
CA TYR A 368 -9.88 -10.86 -20.66
C TYR A 368 -11.12 -10.73 -19.76
N ILE A 369 -11.01 -10.17 -18.57
CA ILE A 369 -12.15 -9.96 -17.65
C ILE A 369 -13.22 -8.98 -18.20
N SER A 370 -14.47 -9.10 -17.75
CA SER A 370 -15.50 -8.08 -18.06
C SER A 370 -15.22 -6.78 -17.31
N LEU A 371 -15.33 -5.64 -18.00
CA LEU A 371 -15.19 -4.30 -17.38
C LEU A 371 -16.53 -3.69 -16.94
N THR A 372 -17.65 -4.41 -17.05
CA THR A 372 -18.99 -3.87 -16.77
C THR A 372 -19.12 -3.27 -15.35
N ASN A 373 -18.42 -3.86 -14.38
CA ASN A 373 -18.43 -3.47 -12.96
C ASN A 373 -17.09 -2.89 -12.48
N VAL A 374 -16.14 -2.64 -13.40
CA VAL A 374 -14.81 -2.12 -13.08
C VAL A 374 -14.89 -0.59 -13.09
N THR A 375 -15.02 -0.01 -11.91
CA THR A 375 -14.98 1.45 -11.68
C THR A 375 -13.71 1.82 -10.93
N LEU A 376 -13.29 3.09 -11.03
CA LEU A 376 -12.14 3.58 -10.28
C LEU A 376 -12.35 3.37 -8.76
N ASP A 377 -13.53 3.71 -8.26
CA ASP A 377 -13.91 3.54 -6.84
C ASP A 377 -13.79 2.09 -6.34
N ASN A 378 -14.08 1.12 -7.21
CA ASN A 378 -14.01 -0.30 -6.85
C ASN A 378 -12.58 -0.86 -6.94
N GLN A 379 -11.69 -0.23 -7.70
CA GLN A 379 -10.33 -0.74 -7.95
C GLN A 379 -9.26 0.02 -7.17
N CYS A 380 -9.52 1.27 -6.79
CA CYS A 380 -8.58 2.12 -6.08
C CYS A 380 -8.90 2.14 -4.58
N TYR A 381 -7.86 2.10 -3.75
CA TYR A 381 -8.02 1.98 -2.30
C TYR A 381 -7.31 3.06 -1.51
N LEU A 382 -6.40 3.79 -2.14
CA LEU A 382 -5.86 5.03 -1.64
C LEU A 382 -6.21 6.09 -2.68
N ASP A 383 -7.14 6.99 -2.38
CA ASP A 383 -7.55 8.12 -3.22
C ASP A 383 -7.54 9.40 -2.37
N ASP A 384 -6.34 9.87 -2.07
CA ASP A 384 -6.11 11.05 -1.24
C ASP A 384 -5.30 12.14 -1.98
N ARG A 385 -5.16 11.99 -3.30
CA ARG A 385 -4.52 12.95 -4.22
C ARG A 385 -3.12 13.39 -3.78
N ARG A 386 -2.31 12.44 -3.32
CA ARG A 386 -0.94 12.69 -2.83
C ARG A 386 0.14 12.72 -3.91
N GLY A 387 -0.20 12.57 -5.19
CA GLY A 387 0.75 12.55 -6.28
C GLY A 387 1.58 11.27 -6.24
N TYR A 388 0.94 10.10 -6.31
CA TYR A 388 1.64 8.81 -6.28
C TYR A 388 2.52 8.62 -7.51
N LEU A 389 3.77 8.19 -7.32
CA LEU A 389 4.74 8.11 -8.42
C LEU A 389 5.36 6.73 -8.61
N ALA A 390 5.87 6.11 -7.55
CA ALA A 390 6.61 4.85 -7.60
C ALA A 390 6.00 3.81 -6.68
N LEU A 391 6.11 2.53 -7.04
CA LEU A 391 5.57 1.40 -6.31
C LEU A 391 6.62 0.30 -6.15
N THR A 392 6.61 -0.38 -5.00
CA THR A 392 7.24 -1.70 -4.83
C THR A 392 6.53 -2.46 -3.72
N PHE A 393 6.78 -3.75 -3.55
CA PHE A 393 6.01 -4.59 -2.62
C PHE A 393 6.91 -5.58 -1.87
N ASP A 394 6.38 -6.15 -0.79
CA ASP A 394 6.93 -7.30 -0.06
C ASP A 394 5.81 -8.35 -0.02
N ALA A 395 5.85 -9.30 -0.96
CA ALA A 395 4.75 -10.25 -1.20
C ALA A 395 4.43 -11.07 0.07
N ARG A 396 5.48 -11.59 0.72
CA ARG A 396 5.40 -12.47 1.90
C ARG A 396 4.91 -11.75 3.15
N ASN A 397 5.06 -10.44 3.23
CA ASN A 397 4.56 -9.63 4.35
C ASN A 397 3.33 -8.78 3.97
N HIS A 398 2.77 -8.99 2.77
CA HIS A 398 1.63 -8.26 2.22
C HIS A 398 1.76 -6.73 2.31
N ASN A 399 2.97 -6.19 2.17
CA ASN A 399 3.19 -4.75 2.23
C ASN A 399 3.37 -4.16 0.84
N LEU A 400 2.69 -3.06 0.58
CA LEU A 400 3.00 -2.17 -0.53
C LEU A 400 3.74 -0.95 -0.01
N TYR A 401 4.80 -0.57 -0.71
CA TYR A 401 5.56 0.65 -0.52
C TYR A 401 5.31 1.59 -1.70
N PHE A 402 5.09 2.86 -1.41
CA PHE A 402 4.81 3.85 -2.44
C PHE A 402 5.42 5.20 -2.11
N SER A 403 5.78 5.96 -3.14
CA SER A 403 6.21 7.35 -3.01
C SER A 403 5.07 8.32 -3.31
N ALA A 404 5.05 9.44 -2.59
CA ALA A 404 4.08 10.50 -2.74
C ALA A 404 4.78 11.85 -2.93
N ASN A 405 4.52 12.50 -4.07
CA ASN A 405 5.18 13.74 -4.46
C ASN A 405 4.71 14.96 -3.66
N ASN A 406 3.42 15.02 -3.30
CA ASN A 406 2.84 16.17 -2.60
C ASN A 406 3.28 16.21 -1.14
N THR A 407 3.40 15.05 -0.50
CA THR A 407 3.85 14.94 0.90
C THR A 407 5.38 14.80 1.02
N LYS A 408 6.09 14.50 -0.07
CA LYS A 408 7.55 14.26 -0.07
C LYS A 408 7.95 13.11 0.86
N THR A 409 7.23 12.00 0.73
CA THR A 409 7.39 10.81 1.58
C THR A 409 7.44 9.51 0.79
N ILE A 410 8.02 8.49 1.41
CA ILE A 410 7.79 7.08 1.07
C ILE A 410 7.01 6.47 2.23
N SER A 411 5.89 5.84 1.90
CA SER A 411 4.97 5.25 2.86
C SER A 411 4.76 3.77 2.58
N ARG A 412 4.29 3.05 3.60
CA ARG A 412 3.98 1.63 3.55
C ARG A 412 2.54 1.40 3.98
N VAL A 413 1.81 0.56 3.27
CA VAL A 413 0.48 0.08 3.62
C VAL A 413 0.45 -1.44 3.53
N ARG A 414 -0.25 -2.09 4.46
CA ARG A 414 -0.51 -3.53 4.37
C ARG A 414 -1.72 -3.75 3.47
N LEU A 415 -1.68 -4.73 2.59
CA LEU A 415 -2.74 -5.03 1.60
C LEU A 415 -3.89 -5.83 2.22
N GLU A 416 -4.35 -5.40 3.40
CA GLU A 416 -5.45 -5.99 4.16
C GLU A 416 -6.59 -4.99 4.32
N LEU A 417 -7.81 -5.49 4.44
CA LEU A 417 -8.99 -4.65 4.65
C LEU A 417 -8.84 -3.80 5.92
N GLY A 418 -9.13 -2.50 5.82
CA GLY A 418 -9.03 -1.55 6.94
C GLY A 418 -7.61 -1.07 7.29
N SER A 419 -6.58 -1.50 6.55
CA SER A 419 -5.21 -1.05 6.78
C SER A 419 -4.98 0.42 6.43
N ASN A 420 -4.24 1.13 7.27
CA ASN A 420 -3.85 2.52 7.06
C ASN A 420 -2.39 2.64 6.61
N ALA A 421 -2.13 3.58 5.70
CA ALA A 421 -0.77 3.88 5.27
C ALA A 421 0.04 4.57 6.38
N THR A 422 1.31 4.19 6.51
CA THR A 422 2.27 4.73 7.48
C THR A 422 3.47 5.31 6.76
N THR A 423 3.87 6.54 7.10
CA THR A 423 5.08 7.15 6.53
C THR A 423 6.33 6.57 7.20
N ILE A 424 7.21 5.98 6.40
CA ILE A 424 8.47 5.37 6.87
C ILE A 424 9.68 6.25 6.59
N ILE A 425 9.66 7.00 5.49
CA ILE A 425 10.73 7.93 5.09
C ILE A 425 10.07 9.26 4.70
N GLY A 426 10.55 10.37 5.24
CA GLY A 426 10.09 11.72 4.90
C GLY A 426 11.22 12.62 4.44
N GLY A 427 10.87 13.80 3.91
CA GLY A 427 11.84 14.79 3.43
C GLY A 427 12.55 14.35 2.15
N THR A 428 11.88 13.54 1.33
CA THR A 428 12.40 13.14 0.02
C THR A 428 12.23 14.26 -0.99
N GLY A 429 12.94 14.18 -2.11
CA GLY A 429 12.63 14.94 -3.31
C GLY A 429 11.49 14.29 -4.08
N VAL A 430 11.60 14.33 -5.40
CA VAL A 430 10.71 13.61 -6.32
C VAL A 430 11.25 12.19 -6.52
N VAL A 431 10.65 11.24 -5.80
CA VAL A 431 11.00 9.81 -5.86
C VAL A 431 10.19 9.13 -6.95
N ARG A 432 10.88 8.75 -8.04
CA ARG A 432 10.24 8.19 -9.26
C ARG A 432 10.45 6.68 -9.43
N GLY A 433 11.30 6.05 -8.63
CA GLY A 433 11.48 4.61 -8.63
C GLY A 433 11.76 4.07 -7.22
N LEU A 434 11.18 2.91 -6.94
CA LEU A 434 11.33 2.16 -5.68
C LEU A 434 11.63 0.71 -6.00
N ALA A 435 12.54 0.08 -5.24
CA ALA A 435 12.82 -1.34 -5.34
C ALA A 435 13.15 -1.94 -3.99
N LEU A 436 12.51 -3.04 -3.64
CA LEU A 436 12.77 -3.79 -2.41
C LEU A 436 13.76 -4.94 -2.68
N ASP A 437 14.80 -5.03 -1.86
CA ASP A 437 15.55 -6.26 -1.67
C ASP A 437 14.83 -7.13 -0.64
N TRP A 438 13.99 -8.06 -1.12
CA TRP A 438 13.20 -8.95 -0.28
C TRP A 438 14.04 -10.02 0.43
N ILE A 439 15.32 -10.16 0.08
CA ILE A 439 16.24 -11.14 0.68
C ILE A 439 16.96 -10.53 1.89
N ALA A 440 17.51 -9.32 1.75
CA ALA A 440 18.19 -8.63 2.87
C ALA A 440 17.30 -7.66 3.65
N GLY A 441 16.11 -7.34 3.14
CA GLY A 441 15.15 -6.43 3.79
C GLY A 441 15.53 -4.95 3.67
N ASN A 442 16.09 -4.54 2.53
CA ASN A 442 16.49 -3.15 2.26
C ASN A 442 15.61 -2.53 1.17
N LEU A 443 15.27 -1.25 1.32
CA LEU A 443 14.53 -0.47 0.35
C LEU A 443 15.47 0.50 -0.38
N TYR A 444 15.46 0.45 -1.71
CA TYR A 444 16.23 1.33 -2.59
C TYR A 444 15.30 2.29 -3.33
N TRP A 445 15.76 3.52 -3.55
CA TRP A 445 14.98 4.49 -4.31
C TRP A 445 15.85 5.50 -5.06
N THR A 446 15.29 6.00 -6.16
CA THR A 446 15.84 7.09 -6.95
C THR A 446 15.21 8.41 -6.53
N ASP A 447 16.02 9.44 -6.33
CA ASP A 447 15.55 10.79 -6.04
C ASP A 447 16.03 11.75 -7.12
N SER A 448 15.11 12.22 -7.97
CA SER A 448 15.45 13.07 -9.12
C SER A 448 15.71 14.53 -8.73
N THR A 449 15.19 14.99 -7.59
CA THR A 449 15.45 16.36 -7.09
C THR A 449 16.83 16.43 -6.47
N PHE A 450 17.18 15.45 -5.63
CA PHE A 450 18.48 15.40 -4.97
C PHE A 450 19.56 14.74 -5.82
N LYS A 451 19.19 14.10 -6.94
CA LYS A 451 20.09 13.43 -7.90
C LYS A 451 20.93 12.35 -7.22
N VAL A 452 20.26 11.50 -6.46
CA VAL A 452 20.88 10.43 -5.67
C VAL A 452 20.09 9.13 -5.78
N ILE A 453 20.79 8.02 -5.56
CA ILE A 453 20.18 6.73 -5.23
C ILE A 453 20.50 6.45 -3.77
N LYS A 454 19.47 6.12 -2.99
CA LYS A 454 19.57 5.86 -1.56
C LYS A 454 19.12 4.45 -1.22
N VAL A 455 19.58 3.97 -0.07
CA VAL A 455 19.18 2.72 0.55
C VAL A 455 18.84 2.95 2.02
N ALA A 456 17.90 2.19 2.54
CA ALA A 456 17.55 2.11 3.96
C ALA A 456 17.07 0.69 4.28
N ARG A 457 16.91 0.36 5.56
CA ARG A 457 16.10 -0.81 5.94
C ARG A 457 14.66 -0.60 5.47
N LYS A 458 13.90 -1.69 5.31
CA LYS A 458 12.50 -1.63 4.86
C LYS A 458 11.56 -0.86 5.80
N ASP A 459 11.98 -0.56 7.02
CA ASP A 459 11.28 0.31 7.98
C ASP A 459 11.67 1.80 7.89
N GLY A 460 12.59 2.16 6.98
CA GLY A 460 13.09 3.51 6.75
C GLY A 460 14.31 3.93 7.56
N THR A 461 14.81 3.06 8.46
CA THR A 461 15.98 3.35 9.31
C THR A 461 17.32 3.18 8.57
N PHE A 462 18.38 3.77 9.12
CA PHE A 462 19.76 3.68 8.62
C PHE A 462 19.92 4.09 7.15
N GLN A 463 19.41 5.27 6.79
CA GLN A 463 19.50 5.76 5.43
C GLN A 463 20.95 6.05 5.02
N LYS A 464 21.30 5.66 3.79
CA LYS A 464 22.61 5.89 3.18
C LYS A 464 22.46 6.27 1.71
N ILE A 465 23.31 7.18 1.23
CA ILE A 465 23.44 7.45 -0.21
C ILE A 465 24.38 6.42 -0.83
N VAL A 466 23.90 5.71 -1.84
CA VAL A 466 24.64 4.70 -2.60
C VAL A 466 25.34 5.34 -3.80
N ILE A 467 24.61 6.16 -4.56
CA ILE A 467 25.15 6.89 -5.73
C ILE A 467 24.78 8.38 -5.60
N SER A 468 25.77 9.26 -5.74
CA SER A 468 25.59 10.73 -5.70
C SER A 468 26.23 11.47 -6.87
N THR A 469 26.97 10.76 -7.73
CA THR A 469 27.75 11.35 -8.82
C THR A 469 27.10 11.09 -10.17
N ASP A 470 27.24 12.03 -11.10
CA ASP A 470 26.76 11.91 -12.48
C ASP A 470 25.33 11.36 -12.61
N LEU A 471 24.40 11.88 -11.80
CA LEU A 471 22.97 11.64 -11.94
C LEU A 471 22.30 12.96 -12.33
N LYS A 472 21.39 12.92 -13.31
CA LYS A 472 20.70 14.10 -13.84
C LYS A 472 19.22 14.08 -13.46
N SER A 473 18.52 13.00 -13.76
CA SER A 473 17.12 12.73 -13.39
C SER A 473 16.89 11.21 -13.33
N PRO A 474 17.43 10.52 -12.30
CA PRO A 474 17.21 9.08 -12.12
C PRO A 474 15.71 8.77 -11.96
N LEU A 475 15.26 7.68 -12.57
CA LEU A 475 13.84 7.31 -12.65
C LEU A 475 13.61 5.85 -12.21
N GLY A 476 13.68 4.90 -13.15
CA GLY A 476 13.39 3.50 -12.88
C GLY A 476 14.53 2.86 -12.10
N ILE A 477 14.22 1.95 -11.18
CA ILE A 477 15.20 1.18 -10.44
C ILE A 477 14.71 -0.24 -10.22
N ALA A 478 15.61 -1.22 -10.33
CA ALA A 478 15.34 -2.61 -10.01
C ALA A 478 16.55 -3.21 -9.29
N VAL A 479 16.31 -4.15 -8.38
CA VAL A 479 17.36 -4.87 -7.66
C VAL A 479 17.33 -6.35 -7.99
N HIS A 480 18.51 -6.98 -8.05
CA HIS A 480 18.65 -8.41 -8.25
C HIS A 480 19.42 -9.03 -7.08
N PRO A 481 18.73 -9.50 -6.02
CA PRO A 481 19.39 -9.92 -4.78
C PRO A 481 20.32 -11.14 -4.94
N LYS A 482 20.04 -12.07 -5.86
CA LYS A 482 20.96 -13.19 -6.17
C LYS A 482 22.29 -12.73 -6.78
N ARG A 483 22.26 -11.72 -7.66
CA ARG A 483 23.44 -11.20 -8.35
C ARG A 483 24.14 -10.09 -7.57
N GLY A 484 23.51 -9.56 -6.52
CA GLY A 484 24.02 -8.43 -5.75
C GLY A 484 24.14 -7.16 -6.58
N GLN A 485 23.18 -6.91 -7.48
CA GLN A 485 23.21 -5.79 -8.42
C GLN A 485 21.97 -4.91 -8.31
N ILE A 486 22.17 -3.62 -8.54
CA ILE A 486 21.10 -2.65 -8.80
C ILE A 486 21.22 -2.14 -10.24
N TYR A 487 20.08 -1.88 -10.86
CA TYR A 487 19.94 -1.36 -12.21
C TYR A 487 19.05 -0.12 -12.17
N TRP A 488 19.39 0.92 -12.91
CA TRP A 488 18.55 2.12 -12.97
C TRP A 488 18.60 2.81 -14.33
N THR A 489 17.58 3.62 -14.59
CA THR A 489 17.53 4.56 -15.71
C THR A 489 17.73 5.99 -15.22
N ASP A 490 18.32 6.82 -16.07
CA ASP A 490 18.37 8.27 -15.92
C ASP A 490 17.78 8.90 -17.19
N THR A 491 16.74 9.72 -17.03
CA THR A 491 16.03 10.41 -18.14
C THR A 491 16.47 11.85 -18.31
N GLY A 492 17.54 12.28 -17.64
CA GLY A 492 17.99 13.66 -17.71
C GLY A 492 18.55 14.03 -19.09
N SER A 493 19.19 15.19 -19.18
CA SER A 493 19.78 15.71 -20.43
C SER A 493 20.83 14.79 -21.08
N SER A 494 21.32 13.78 -20.36
CA SER A 494 22.19 12.72 -20.86
C SER A 494 21.59 11.38 -20.43
N PRO A 495 20.63 10.84 -21.20
CA PRO A 495 19.90 9.64 -20.82
C PRO A 495 20.81 8.42 -20.83
N LYS A 496 20.65 7.54 -19.85
CA LYS A 496 21.49 6.34 -19.70
C LYS A 496 20.78 5.23 -18.93
N VAL A 497 21.23 4.01 -19.16
CA VAL A 497 20.88 2.84 -18.35
C VAL A 497 22.17 2.30 -17.74
N GLU A 498 22.19 2.13 -16.43
CA GLU A 498 23.40 1.79 -15.67
C GLU A 498 23.13 0.63 -14.71
N LYS A 499 24.21 0.02 -14.23
CA LYS A 499 24.19 -0.96 -13.15
C LYS A 499 25.36 -0.77 -12.21
N SER A 500 25.24 -1.25 -10.98
CA SER A 500 26.32 -1.37 -10.01
C SER A 500 26.07 -2.55 -9.09
N PHE A 501 27.01 -2.85 -8.19
CA PHE A 501 26.69 -3.64 -7.01
C PHE A 501 25.76 -2.88 -6.06
N MET A 502 25.16 -3.58 -5.10
CA MET A 502 24.15 -2.99 -4.20
C MET A 502 24.71 -1.96 -3.21
N ASP A 503 26.03 -1.97 -2.99
CA ASP A 503 26.78 -0.94 -2.25
C ASP A 503 27.16 0.28 -3.13
N GLY A 504 26.85 0.24 -4.42
CA GLY A 504 27.18 1.30 -5.39
C GLY A 504 28.53 1.15 -6.06
N SER A 505 29.33 0.14 -5.68
CA SER A 505 30.62 -0.14 -6.29
C SER A 505 30.46 -0.81 -7.68
N ASN A 506 31.55 -0.83 -8.46
CA ASN A 506 31.57 -1.40 -9.81
C ASN A 506 30.44 -0.85 -10.73
N ARG A 507 30.20 0.46 -10.66
CA ARG A 507 29.25 1.15 -11.53
C ARG A 507 29.68 1.05 -12.99
N THR A 508 28.78 0.55 -13.84
CA THR A 508 29.01 0.33 -15.26
C THR A 508 27.82 0.79 -16.10
N LEU A 509 28.10 1.25 -17.31
CA LEU A 509 27.09 1.69 -18.28
C LEU A 509 26.57 0.48 -19.07
N ILE A 510 25.26 0.29 -19.13
CA ILE A 510 24.62 -0.70 -20.00
C ILE A 510 24.35 -0.09 -21.38
N MET A 511 23.82 1.13 -21.42
CA MET A 511 23.53 1.83 -22.66
C MET A 511 23.70 3.34 -22.50
N ASP A 512 24.28 3.97 -23.52
CA ASP A 512 24.57 5.41 -23.57
C ASP A 512 23.44 6.21 -24.25
N SER A 513 23.58 7.54 -24.22
CA SER A 513 22.60 8.46 -24.75
C SER A 513 22.45 8.44 -26.28
N LYS A 514 23.31 7.73 -27.03
CA LYS A 514 23.21 7.67 -28.50
C LYS A 514 22.05 6.79 -28.96
N ASN A 515 21.69 5.80 -28.14
CA ASN A 515 20.65 4.81 -28.45
C ASN A 515 19.43 4.94 -27.54
N LEU A 516 19.36 5.99 -26.72
CA LEU A 516 18.29 6.22 -25.76
C LEU A 516 17.59 7.54 -26.04
N GLY A 517 16.27 7.54 -25.92
CA GLY A 517 15.45 8.73 -25.90
C GLY A 517 15.12 9.12 -24.45
N SER A 518 14.06 8.52 -23.89
CA SER A 518 13.68 8.73 -22.49
C SER A 518 13.43 7.37 -21.81
N PRO A 519 14.47 6.75 -21.23
CA PRO A 519 14.36 5.44 -20.61
C PRO A 519 13.61 5.51 -19.26
N ASN A 520 12.42 4.93 -19.15
CA ASN A 520 11.57 5.05 -17.96
C ASN A 520 11.76 3.88 -16.98
N HIS A 521 10.71 3.12 -16.65
CA HIS A 521 10.80 2.06 -15.65
C HIS A 521 11.56 0.82 -16.14
N ILE A 522 12.08 0.06 -15.17
CA ILE A 522 12.84 -1.18 -15.37
C ILE A 522 12.08 -2.32 -14.71
N PHE A 523 12.06 -3.47 -15.37
CA PHE A 523 11.52 -4.73 -14.85
C PHE A 523 12.56 -5.86 -15.01
N ILE A 524 12.61 -6.80 -14.07
CA ILE A 524 13.47 -7.98 -14.15
C ILE A 524 12.60 -9.23 -14.19
N ASP A 525 12.81 -10.07 -15.20
CA ASP A 525 12.32 -11.44 -15.24
C ASP A 525 13.43 -12.36 -14.68
N PHE A 526 13.23 -12.83 -13.44
CA PHE A 526 14.18 -13.68 -12.73
C PHE A 526 14.25 -15.11 -13.30
N VAL A 527 13.18 -15.58 -13.95
CA VAL A 527 13.12 -16.93 -14.52
C VAL A 527 13.90 -16.96 -15.83
N LYS A 528 13.76 -15.92 -16.66
CA LYS A 528 14.43 -15.82 -17.97
C LYS A 528 15.79 -15.11 -17.92
N ASP A 529 16.22 -14.64 -16.74
CA ASP A 529 17.46 -13.85 -16.55
C ASP A 529 17.51 -12.63 -17.50
N ARG A 530 16.42 -11.86 -17.57
CA ARG A 530 16.28 -10.72 -18.49
C ARG A 530 15.87 -9.44 -17.78
N LEU A 531 16.49 -8.35 -18.18
CA LEU A 531 16.18 -7.00 -17.75
C LEU A 531 15.44 -6.27 -18.87
N TYR A 532 14.33 -5.63 -18.55
CA TYR A 532 13.52 -4.87 -19.50
C TYR A 532 13.47 -3.42 -19.09
N TRP A 533 13.50 -2.50 -20.05
CA TRP A 533 13.21 -1.09 -19.80
C TRP A 533 12.41 -0.49 -20.95
N SER A 534 11.54 0.45 -20.59
CA SER A 534 10.73 1.22 -21.52
C SER A 534 11.47 2.47 -22.02
N ASP A 535 11.21 2.88 -23.25
CA ASP A 535 11.62 4.19 -23.78
C ASP A 535 10.42 4.90 -24.40
N SER A 536 9.97 6.01 -23.78
CA SER A 536 8.78 6.74 -24.23
C SER A 536 9.03 7.66 -25.44
N VAL A 537 10.28 7.94 -25.78
CA VAL A 537 10.60 8.73 -26.99
C VAL A 537 10.76 7.79 -28.19
N LEU A 538 11.40 6.63 -27.98
CA LEU A 538 11.59 5.65 -29.04
C LEU A 538 10.43 4.64 -29.19
N ASN A 539 9.39 4.75 -28.36
CA ASN A 539 8.15 3.97 -28.37
C ASN A 539 8.38 2.44 -28.38
N HIS A 540 9.32 1.95 -27.59
CA HIS A 540 9.58 0.52 -27.48
C HIS A 540 10.14 0.13 -26.11
N VAL A 541 10.03 -1.16 -25.81
CA VAL A 541 10.64 -1.82 -24.66
C VAL A 541 11.85 -2.61 -25.16
N ARG A 542 13.00 -2.42 -24.52
CA ARG A 542 14.22 -3.20 -24.78
C ARG A 542 14.37 -4.32 -23.75
N CYS A 543 15.08 -5.35 -24.16
CA CYS A 543 15.51 -6.46 -23.33
C CYS A 543 17.05 -6.51 -23.32
N TYR A 544 17.63 -6.62 -22.13
CA TYR A 544 19.03 -6.92 -21.88
C TYR A 544 19.13 -8.28 -21.24
N ASP A 545 19.81 -9.19 -21.92
CA ASP A 545 20.07 -10.53 -21.44
C ASP A 545 21.18 -10.48 -20.36
N LEU A 546 20.87 -10.91 -19.14
CA LEU A 546 21.77 -10.80 -17.99
C LEU A 546 22.94 -11.79 -18.06
N ILE A 547 22.92 -12.76 -18.97
CA ILE A 547 23.96 -13.78 -19.15
C ILE A 547 24.90 -13.37 -20.28
N THR A 548 24.35 -13.11 -21.46
CA THR A 548 25.12 -12.82 -22.68
C THR A 548 25.48 -11.34 -22.83
N GLY A 549 24.79 -10.45 -22.12
CA GLY A 549 24.94 -9.01 -22.25
C GLY A 549 24.36 -8.42 -23.55
N ARG A 550 23.60 -9.22 -24.32
CA ARG A 550 23.00 -8.77 -25.58
C ARG A 550 21.77 -7.89 -25.32
N ILE A 551 21.65 -6.82 -26.10
CA ILE A 551 20.48 -5.92 -26.07
C ILE A 551 19.67 -6.08 -27.35
N THR A 552 18.36 -6.24 -27.22
CA THR A 552 17.42 -6.36 -28.35
C THR A 552 16.15 -5.55 -28.09
N VAL A 553 15.48 -5.09 -29.15
CA VAL A 553 14.12 -4.55 -29.04
C VAL A 553 13.16 -5.71 -28.79
N PHE A 554 12.48 -5.67 -27.64
CA PHE A 554 11.58 -6.73 -27.21
C PHE A 554 10.16 -6.53 -27.77
N PHE A 555 9.63 -5.32 -27.60
CA PHE A 555 8.29 -4.96 -28.02
C PHE A 555 8.28 -3.50 -28.49
N SER A 556 7.58 -3.19 -29.58
CA SER A 556 7.47 -1.84 -30.12
C SER A 556 6.04 -1.59 -30.56
N LEU A 557 5.49 -0.42 -30.25
CA LEU A 557 4.16 -0.02 -30.67
C LEU A 557 4.15 1.47 -30.96
N GLU A 558 3.80 1.83 -32.19
CA GLU A 558 3.76 3.22 -32.60
C GLU A 558 2.79 4.03 -31.72
N LYS A 559 3.13 5.29 -31.48
CA LYS A 559 2.35 6.25 -30.66
C LYS A 559 2.18 5.87 -29.18
N SER A 560 2.79 4.77 -28.71
CA SER A 560 2.74 4.37 -27.31
C SER A 560 3.89 4.96 -26.51
N LYS A 561 3.56 5.66 -25.41
CA LYS A 561 4.50 6.23 -24.45
C LYS A 561 4.69 5.27 -23.28
N PHE A 562 5.51 4.24 -23.48
CA PHE A 562 5.82 3.29 -22.41
C PHE A 562 6.49 3.99 -21.22
N TYR A 563 5.81 4.03 -20.07
CA TYR A 563 6.32 4.61 -18.83
C TYR A 563 6.62 3.52 -17.79
N GLY A 564 5.65 3.15 -16.96
CA GLY A 564 5.68 1.98 -16.09
C GLY A 564 5.54 0.71 -16.93
N ILE A 565 6.29 -0.34 -16.61
CA ILE A 565 6.18 -1.63 -17.31
C ILE A 565 6.22 -2.78 -16.32
N SER A 566 5.46 -3.82 -16.65
CA SER A 566 5.55 -5.11 -15.97
C SER A 566 5.27 -6.22 -16.97
N ILE A 567 5.88 -7.38 -16.76
CA ILE A 567 5.56 -8.58 -17.54
C ILE A 567 4.86 -9.57 -16.61
N PHE A 568 3.79 -10.19 -17.11
CA PHE A 568 3.09 -11.26 -16.43
C PHE A 568 2.80 -12.36 -17.45
N LYS A 569 3.49 -13.50 -17.31
CA LYS A 569 3.42 -14.62 -18.27
C LYS A 569 3.66 -14.11 -19.71
N ASP A 570 2.71 -14.29 -20.62
CA ASP A 570 2.79 -13.85 -22.03
C ASP A 570 2.21 -12.46 -22.29
N PHE A 571 1.98 -11.68 -21.24
CA PHE A 571 1.45 -10.33 -21.31
C PHE A 571 2.49 -9.28 -20.92
N LEU A 572 2.65 -8.28 -21.77
CA LEU A 572 3.31 -7.02 -21.43
C LEU A 572 2.25 -6.04 -20.99
N LEU A 573 2.39 -5.53 -19.77
CA LEU A 573 1.59 -4.44 -19.25
C LEU A 573 2.41 -3.17 -19.21
N TRP A 574 1.79 -2.05 -19.53
CA TRP A 574 2.43 -0.75 -19.40
C TRP A 574 1.46 0.35 -19.06
N THR A 575 2.03 1.42 -18.53
CA THR A 575 1.34 2.68 -18.33
C THR A 575 1.76 3.66 -19.41
N ASP A 576 0.78 4.38 -19.96
CA ASP A 576 1.00 5.46 -20.91
C ASP A 576 0.59 6.77 -20.24
N THR A 577 1.35 7.85 -20.45
CA THR A 577 1.17 9.13 -19.75
C THR A 577 0.71 10.26 -20.68
N ASP A 578 0.36 9.96 -21.93
CA ASP A 578 0.07 10.96 -22.97
C ASP A 578 -1.29 10.66 -23.63
N SER A 579 -1.34 10.54 -24.96
CA SER A 579 -2.59 10.34 -25.70
C SER A 579 -3.40 9.11 -25.30
N MET A 580 -2.76 8.11 -24.67
CA MET A 580 -3.42 6.92 -24.15
C MET A 580 -3.33 6.84 -22.62
N ASN A 581 -3.37 7.97 -21.91
CA ASN A 581 -3.17 8.02 -20.45
C ASN A 581 -3.93 6.91 -19.69
N GLY A 582 -3.19 5.94 -19.15
CA GLY A 582 -3.78 4.79 -18.44
C GLY A 582 -2.99 3.48 -18.56
N LEU A 583 -3.66 2.37 -18.20
CA LEU A 583 -3.09 1.03 -18.13
C LEU A 583 -3.42 0.22 -19.37
N HIS A 584 -2.42 -0.41 -19.98
CA HIS A 584 -2.57 -1.17 -21.22
C HIS A 584 -1.94 -2.54 -21.12
N VAL A 585 -2.45 -3.45 -21.94
CA VAL A 585 -2.00 -4.84 -22.01
C VAL A 585 -1.81 -5.25 -23.46
N ALA A 586 -0.70 -5.92 -23.74
CA ALA A 586 -0.36 -6.50 -25.04
C ALA A 586 0.04 -7.97 -24.89
N ARG A 587 -0.29 -8.75 -25.92
CA ARG A 587 0.24 -10.10 -26.09
C ARG A 587 1.65 -10.03 -26.68
N ILE A 588 2.60 -10.68 -26.02
CA ILE A 588 4.02 -10.66 -26.40
C ILE A 588 4.24 -11.45 -27.70
N ASP A 589 3.62 -12.63 -27.81
CA ASP A 589 3.72 -13.52 -28.97
C ASP A 589 3.11 -12.89 -30.23
N GLN A 590 1.97 -12.22 -30.09
CA GLN A 590 1.28 -11.54 -31.19
C GLN A 590 1.85 -10.15 -31.50
N LYS A 591 2.72 -9.62 -30.62
CA LYS A 591 3.23 -8.24 -30.65
C LYS A 591 2.12 -7.20 -30.82
N LYS A 592 0.98 -7.41 -30.17
CA LYS A 592 -0.23 -6.61 -30.38
C LYS A 592 -0.87 -6.19 -29.06
N LYS A 593 -1.25 -4.92 -28.96
CA LYS A 593 -2.12 -4.42 -27.89
C LYS A 593 -3.47 -5.13 -27.95
N ILE A 594 -3.84 -5.74 -26.84
CA ILE A 594 -5.12 -6.45 -26.69
C ILE A 594 -6.15 -5.61 -25.94
N ARG A 595 -5.70 -4.73 -25.03
CA ARG A 595 -6.59 -3.95 -24.18
C ARG A 595 -5.93 -2.67 -23.65
N GLY A 596 -6.76 -1.68 -23.34
CA GLY A 596 -6.39 -0.47 -22.62
C GLY A 596 -7.54 0.05 -21.76
N ILE A 597 -7.21 0.46 -20.54
CA ILE A 597 -8.08 1.20 -19.62
C ILE A 597 -7.56 2.63 -19.61
N ILE A 598 -8.37 3.55 -20.13
CA ILE A 598 -8.04 4.98 -20.14
C ILE A 598 -8.54 5.62 -18.85
N HIS A 599 -7.65 6.35 -18.18
CA HIS A 599 -7.99 7.15 -17.01
C HIS A 599 -8.43 8.56 -17.42
N PRO A 600 -9.41 9.16 -16.70
CA PRO A 600 -9.84 10.53 -16.97
C PRO A 600 -8.68 11.53 -16.81
N ALA A 601 -8.76 12.64 -17.54
CA ALA A 601 -7.65 13.57 -17.80
C ALA A 601 -6.99 14.21 -16.57
N ASP A 602 -7.61 14.14 -15.39
CA ASP A 602 -7.11 14.80 -14.18
C ASP A 602 -6.01 14.00 -13.46
N GLY A 603 -5.84 12.71 -13.77
CA GLY A 603 -4.83 11.84 -13.14
C GLY A 603 -3.82 11.26 -14.13
N ILE A 604 -2.52 11.52 -13.93
CA ILE A 604 -1.46 11.00 -14.81
C ILE A 604 -1.03 9.60 -14.34
N ALA A 605 -0.99 8.67 -15.29
CA ALA A 605 -0.43 7.34 -15.10
C ALA A 605 1.03 7.38 -14.65
N ALA A 606 1.38 6.59 -13.64
CA ALA A 606 2.75 6.53 -13.13
C ALA A 606 3.24 5.08 -13.16
N ASP A 607 3.75 4.56 -12.05
CA ASP A 607 4.35 3.24 -11.97
C ASP A 607 3.33 2.09 -11.98
N LEU A 608 3.79 0.90 -12.36
CA LEU A 608 3.01 -0.33 -12.47
C LEU A 608 3.86 -1.51 -12.04
N ILE A 609 3.29 -2.32 -11.15
CA ILE A 609 3.90 -3.57 -10.68
C ILE A 609 2.91 -4.72 -10.84
N THR A 610 3.41 -5.91 -11.14
CA THR A 610 2.65 -7.15 -10.96
C THR A 610 2.94 -7.68 -9.56
N TYR A 611 1.94 -7.59 -8.69
CA TYR A 611 1.96 -8.12 -7.34
C TYR A 611 1.78 -9.64 -7.40
N ASP A 612 2.91 -10.33 -7.33
CA ASP A 612 3.02 -11.79 -7.43
C ASP A 612 4.27 -12.23 -6.64
N GLU A 613 4.15 -13.30 -5.87
CA GLU A 613 5.27 -13.90 -5.12
C GLU A 613 6.32 -14.48 -6.07
N GLN A 614 5.92 -14.92 -7.27
CA GLN A 614 6.86 -15.39 -8.31
C GLN A 614 7.82 -14.27 -8.78
N ASN A 615 7.46 -12.99 -8.59
CA ASN A 615 8.33 -11.85 -8.87
C ASN A 615 9.32 -11.54 -7.74
N GLN A 616 9.26 -12.28 -6.62
CA GLN A 616 10.19 -12.20 -5.48
C GLN A 616 10.69 -13.59 -5.07
N PRO A 617 11.29 -14.36 -6.01
CA PRO A 617 11.63 -15.76 -5.77
C PRO A 617 12.67 -15.92 -4.66
N LEU A 618 12.59 -17.04 -3.94
CA LEU A 618 13.67 -17.53 -3.12
C LEU A 618 14.69 -18.24 -4.01
N PHE A 619 15.97 -17.94 -3.80
CA PHE A 619 17.01 -18.42 -4.70
C PHE A 619 17.59 -19.79 -4.32
N ASN A 620 17.11 -20.43 -3.24
CA ASN A 620 17.58 -21.72 -2.72
C ASN A 620 16.39 -22.61 -2.27
N GLU A 621 16.12 -23.73 -2.95
CA GLU A 621 15.15 -24.76 -2.48
C GLU A 621 15.79 -26.00 -1.84
N ASN A 622 17.09 -26.25 -2.04
CA ASN A 622 17.75 -27.52 -1.64
C ASN A 622 18.93 -27.39 -0.66
N THR A 623 19.06 -26.27 0.03
CA THR A 623 20.04 -26.12 1.12
C THR A 623 19.40 -25.32 2.25
N THR A 624 19.69 -25.71 3.49
CA THR A 624 19.38 -24.96 4.72
C THR A 624 20.08 -23.59 4.80
N ASP A 625 20.50 -23.03 3.67
CA ASP A 625 21.10 -21.69 3.54
C ASP A 625 19.98 -20.68 3.30
N THR A 626 19.28 -20.36 4.38
CA THR A 626 18.61 -19.08 4.57
C THR A 626 19.64 -17.94 4.40
N SER A 627 19.21 -16.81 3.82
CA SER A 627 20.06 -15.65 3.50
C SER A 627 21.02 -15.30 4.65
N PRO A 628 22.35 -15.18 4.41
CA PRO A 628 23.33 -14.74 5.41
C PRO A 628 23.01 -13.44 6.16
N CYS A 629 22.13 -12.57 5.62
CA CYS A 629 21.62 -11.38 6.32
C CYS A 629 20.53 -11.68 7.37
N GLN A 630 20.12 -12.94 7.55
CA GLN A 630 19.00 -13.36 8.41
C GLN A 630 19.42 -14.39 9.49
N PHE A 631 20.72 -14.63 9.69
CA PHE A 631 21.23 -15.57 10.69
C PHE A 631 21.82 -14.84 11.91
N GLU A 632 21.45 -15.29 13.12
CA GLU A 632 21.81 -14.75 14.44
C GLU A 632 23.33 -14.56 14.70
N ASN A 633 24.23 -15.06 13.85
CA ASN A 633 25.70 -14.93 14.01
C ASN A 633 26.41 -14.13 12.89
N ASN A 634 25.68 -13.64 11.87
CA ASN A 634 26.22 -12.87 10.74
C ASN A 634 25.47 -11.56 10.45
N GLU A 635 24.69 -11.05 11.41
CA GLU A 635 23.92 -9.83 11.21
C GLU A 635 24.83 -8.59 11.20
N CYS A 636 24.92 -7.96 10.03
CA CYS A 636 25.29 -6.56 9.97
C CYS A 636 24.36 -5.77 10.91
N GLN A 637 24.93 -5.02 11.85
CA GLN A 637 24.15 -4.30 12.86
C GLN A 637 23.14 -3.33 12.23
N GLN A 638 23.53 -2.68 11.13
CA GLN A 638 22.70 -1.70 10.42
C GLN A 638 22.29 -2.21 9.06
N LEU A 639 23.02 -1.96 7.97
CA LEU A 639 22.65 -2.42 6.62
C LEU A 639 23.45 -3.65 6.21
N CYS A 640 22.78 -4.62 5.58
CA CYS A 640 23.42 -5.79 4.96
C CYS A 640 23.23 -5.72 3.45
N LEU A 641 24.28 -5.39 2.68
CA LEU A 641 24.20 -5.20 1.24
C LEU A 641 24.84 -6.39 0.52
N ARG A 642 24.19 -6.91 -0.52
CA ARG A 642 24.71 -8.04 -1.29
C ARG A 642 25.84 -7.59 -2.23
N GLY A 643 26.95 -8.31 -2.20
CA GLY A 643 28.08 -8.17 -3.11
C GLY A 643 28.12 -9.19 -4.26
N PRO A 644 29.15 -9.16 -5.11
CA PRO A 644 29.37 -10.17 -6.13
C PRO A 644 29.58 -11.58 -5.55
N ASN A 645 29.31 -12.62 -6.34
CA ASN A 645 29.58 -14.02 -5.96
C ASN A 645 28.95 -14.43 -4.63
N MET A 646 27.72 -13.97 -4.37
CA MET A 646 26.99 -14.29 -3.15
C MET A 646 27.58 -13.74 -1.84
N THR A 647 28.58 -12.83 -1.88
CA THR A 647 29.11 -12.17 -0.68
C THR A 647 28.15 -11.12 -0.12
N TYR A 648 28.43 -10.64 1.10
CA TYR A 648 27.67 -9.62 1.79
C TYR A 648 28.62 -8.63 2.47
N TYR A 649 28.26 -7.35 2.45
CA TYR A 649 28.99 -6.28 3.09
C TYR A 649 28.09 -5.53 4.06
N CYS A 650 28.61 -5.29 5.25
CA CYS A 650 27.92 -4.48 6.23
C CYS A 650 28.20 -3.01 5.99
N GLU A 651 27.15 -2.21 5.99
CA GLU A 651 27.24 -0.78 5.79
C GLU A 651 26.48 -0.04 6.90
N CYS A 652 26.99 1.13 7.25
CA CYS A 652 26.42 1.96 8.29
C CYS A 652 25.68 3.16 7.71
N GLY A 653 24.61 3.56 8.38
CA GLY A 653 23.84 4.76 8.06
C GLY A 653 24.59 6.05 8.39
N LEU A 654 23.96 7.20 8.10
CA LEU A 654 24.56 8.51 8.35
C LEU A 654 25.02 8.66 9.82
N GLY A 655 26.25 9.13 10.01
CA GLY A 655 26.81 9.41 11.33
C GLY A 655 27.45 8.21 12.05
N TYR A 656 27.40 7.01 11.45
CA TYR A 656 28.06 5.82 11.97
C TYR A 656 29.23 5.41 11.07
N SER A 657 30.22 4.75 11.66
CA SER A 657 31.38 4.16 10.97
C SER A 657 31.40 2.66 11.22
N LEU A 658 31.83 1.89 10.21
CA LEU A 658 31.98 0.44 10.32
C LEU A 658 33.19 0.12 11.19
N ASP A 659 33.01 -0.74 12.19
CA ASP A 659 34.07 -1.18 13.08
C ASP A 659 35.02 -2.18 12.41
N ASP A 660 36.18 -2.42 13.03
CA ASP A 660 37.21 -3.35 12.56
C ASP A 660 36.71 -4.80 12.35
N ASN A 661 35.61 -5.17 13.01
CA ASN A 661 34.98 -6.48 12.84
C ASN A 661 34.14 -6.60 11.54
N MET A 662 34.05 -5.52 10.75
CA MET A 662 33.30 -5.42 9.49
C MET A 662 31.80 -5.76 9.61
N LYS A 663 31.23 -5.65 10.83
CA LYS A 663 29.83 -6.02 11.12
C LYS A 663 29.09 -4.99 11.96
N THR A 664 29.73 -4.41 12.96
CA THR A 664 29.14 -3.43 13.86
C THR A 664 29.41 -2.01 13.39
N CYS A 665 28.50 -1.12 13.76
CA CYS A 665 28.52 0.28 13.43
C CYS A 665 28.64 1.08 14.73
N SER A 666 29.73 1.81 14.87
CA SER A 666 29.96 2.69 16.02
C SER A 666 29.92 4.15 15.61
N SER A 667 29.71 5.02 16.58
CA SER A 667 29.78 6.46 16.41
C SER A 667 30.71 7.06 17.45
N THR A 668 31.58 7.97 17.03
CA THR A 668 32.53 8.63 17.94
C THR A 668 31.91 9.87 18.54
N VAL A 669 32.00 9.99 19.86
CA VAL A 669 31.49 11.17 20.58
C VAL A 669 32.46 12.35 20.45
N ILE A 670 31.96 13.47 19.95
CA ILE A 670 32.71 14.73 19.97
C ILE A 670 32.52 15.38 21.34
N ARG A 671 33.63 15.68 22.04
CA ARG A 671 33.59 16.28 23.39
C ARG A 671 33.69 17.81 23.42
N ASN A 672 34.07 18.44 22.31
CA ASN A 672 34.24 19.88 22.24
C ASN A 672 33.96 20.41 20.82
N ASN A 673 33.49 21.66 20.71
CA ASN A 673 33.23 22.35 19.45
C ASN A 673 32.30 21.54 18.53
N PHE A 674 31.08 21.30 18.99
CA PHE A 674 30.08 20.57 18.22
C PHE A 674 28.71 21.22 18.28
N LEU A 675 27.89 20.90 17.28
CA LEU A 675 26.45 21.16 17.27
C LEU A 675 25.72 19.87 17.61
N ILE A 676 24.60 19.95 18.31
CA ILE A 676 23.60 18.88 18.41
C ILE A 676 22.42 19.27 17.55
N VAL A 677 21.95 18.37 16.69
CA VAL A 677 20.84 18.64 15.76
C VAL A 677 19.89 17.47 15.69
N THR A 678 18.58 17.74 15.70
CA THR A 678 17.54 16.73 15.51
C THR A 678 17.11 16.64 14.06
N ASP A 679 17.00 15.41 13.52
CA ASP A 679 16.38 15.14 12.23
C ASP A 679 15.11 14.30 12.44
N ALA A 680 13.95 14.94 12.27
CA ALA A 680 12.65 14.35 12.57
C ALA A 680 12.33 13.14 11.69
N TYR A 681 12.62 13.22 10.38
CA TYR A 681 12.26 12.14 9.44
C TYR A 681 13.24 10.98 9.44
N GLN A 682 14.52 11.23 9.74
CA GLN A 682 15.49 10.16 9.98
C GLN A 682 15.38 9.55 11.39
N LYS A 683 14.59 10.17 12.28
CA LYS A 683 14.40 9.72 13.67
C LYS A 683 15.76 9.57 14.37
N GLN A 684 16.59 10.59 14.25
CA GLN A 684 17.98 10.55 14.75
C GLN A 684 18.42 11.92 15.27
N ILE A 685 19.28 11.91 16.28
CA ILE A 685 19.98 13.09 16.77
C ILE A 685 21.46 12.97 16.40
N TYR A 686 22.03 14.04 15.88
CA TYR A 686 23.39 14.09 15.38
C TYR A 686 24.25 15.07 16.17
N GLN A 687 25.51 14.70 16.40
CA GLN A 687 26.59 15.62 16.71
C GLN A 687 27.29 16.04 15.41
N ILE A 688 27.65 17.31 15.28
CA ILE A 688 28.38 17.81 14.10
C ILE A 688 29.56 18.63 14.56
N GLY A 689 30.76 18.18 14.22
CA GLY A 689 32.00 18.87 14.58
C GLY A 689 32.09 20.20 13.84
N THR A 690 32.29 21.29 14.57
CA THR A 690 32.24 22.64 13.97
C THR A 690 33.51 23.01 13.21
N THR A 691 34.60 22.28 13.44
CA THR A 691 35.90 22.44 12.78
C THR A 691 35.95 21.81 11.39
N ASN A 692 35.29 20.66 11.20
CA ASN A 692 35.39 19.86 9.97
C ASN A 692 34.02 19.54 9.31
N GLY A 693 32.91 19.83 9.99
CA GLY A 693 31.55 19.52 9.51
C GLY A 693 31.21 18.02 9.49
N VAL A 694 32.02 17.18 10.14
CA VAL A 694 31.80 15.73 10.21
C VAL A 694 30.62 15.45 11.14
N VAL A 695 29.76 14.53 10.70
CA VAL A 695 28.51 14.15 11.37
C VAL A 695 28.73 12.83 12.11
N HIS A 696 28.29 12.78 13.36
CA HIS A 696 28.25 11.57 14.19
C HIS A 696 26.83 11.39 14.73
N ALA A 697 26.32 10.17 14.73
CA ALA A 697 25.03 9.87 15.35
C ALA A 697 25.18 9.72 16.86
N ILE A 698 24.21 10.19 17.64
CA ILE A 698 24.07 9.79 19.03
C ILE A 698 23.48 8.37 19.04
N ASP A 699 24.25 7.38 19.48
CA ASP A 699 23.95 5.96 19.33
C ASP A 699 22.81 5.50 20.25
N MET A 700 21.58 5.76 19.83
CA MET A 700 20.36 5.37 20.53
C MET A 700 19.20 5.14 19.55
N THR A 701 18.29 4.23 19.91
CA THR A 701 17.10 3.97 19.11
C THR A 701 16.00 4.99 19.39
N ILE A 702 15.76 5.90 18.45
CA ILE A 702 14.64 6.84 18.50
C ILE A 702 13.56 6.33 17.56
N ARG A 703 12.35 6.10 18.10
CA ARG A 703 11.26 5.48 17.33
C ARG A 703 10.37 6.49 16.63
N HIS A 704 10.29 7.74 17.12
CA HIS A 704 9.46 8.78 16.54
C HIS A 704 10.28 10.07 16.30
N GLN A 705 9.63 11.22 16.18
CA GLN A 705 10.23 12.43 15.61
C GLN A 705 10.84 13.31 16.72
N PRO A 706 12.17 13.38 16.88
CA PRO A 706 12.78 14.32 17.80
C PRO A 706 12.65 15.76 17.27
N ILE A 707 12.19 16.69 18.11
CA ILE A 707 11.88 18.08 17.72
C ILE A 707 12.87 19.06 18.38
N ALA A 708 12.62 19.48 19.61
CA ALA A 708 13.49 20.39 20.34
C ALA A 708 14.66 19.63 20.97
N VAL A 709 15.80 20.30 21.15
CA VAL A 709 16.99 19.70 21.76
C VAL A 709 17.80 20.72 22.54
N ASP A 710 18.36 20.29 23.66
CA ASP A 710 19.35 21.06 24.43
C ASP A 710 20.31 20.09 25.16
N PHE A 711 21.37 20.62 25.77
CA PHE A 711 22.50 19.89 26.30
C PHE A 711 22.91 20.35 27.70
N ASP A 712 23.13 19.39 28.59
CA ASP A 712 23.75 19.59 29.89
C ASP A 712 25.25 19.25 29.81
N PRO A 713 26.15 20.25 29.77
CA PRO A 713 27.59 20.02 29.69
C PRO A 713 28.22 19.51 30.99
N ILE A 714 27.52 19.55 32.12
CA ILE A 714 28.03 19.06 33.41
C ILE A 714 27.87 17.55 33.50
N ARG A 715 26.68 17.02 33.16
CA ARG A 715 26.43 15.57 33.13
C ARG A 715 26.69 14.94 31.76
N LEU A 716 27.04 15.74 30.75
CA LEU A 716 27.16 15.31 29.35
C LEU A 716 25.90 14.59 28.86
N ARG A 717 24.73 15.19 29.11
CA ARG A 717 23.42 14.63 28.71
C ARG A 717 22.73 15.50 27.68
N VAL A 718 22.14 14.86 26.68
CA VAL A 718 21.26 15.48 25.69
C VAL A 718 19.81 15.29 26.10
N TYR A 719 19.00 16.33 25.94
CA TYR A 719 17.57 16.32 26.22
C TYR A 719 16.80 16.70 24.97
N TRP A 720 15.71 15.98 24.68
CA TRP A 720 14.88 16.28 23.51
C TRP A 720 13.40 16.02 23.75
N SER A 721 12.56 16.70 22.98
CA SER A 721 11.11 16.45 22.93
C SER A 721 10.76 15.55 21.75
N ASP A 722 9.74 14.72 21.94
CA ASP A 722 9.15 13.91 20.89
C ASP A 722 7.63 14.10 20.92
N ASN A 723 7.13 14.93 20.00
CA ASN A 723 5.72 15.32 19.94
C ASN A 723 4.82 14.19 19.43
N THR A 724 5.36 13.18 18.75
CA THR A 724 4.57 12.01 18.32
C THR A 724 4.43 11.01 19.47
N ALA A 725 5.50 10.81 20.24
CA ALA A 725 5.50 9.97 21.44
C ALA A 725 4.84 10.64 22.65
N ARG A 726 4.65 11.97 22.60
CA ARG A 726 4.17 12.81 23.71
C ARG A 726 5.07 12.70 24.94
N ILE A 727 6.38 12.88 24.76
CA ILE A 727 7.37 12.79 25.85
C ILE A 727 8.51 13.79 25.70
N ILE A 728 9.19 14.06 26.82
CA ILE A 728 10.54 14.62 26.89
C ILE A 728 11.47 13.54 27.42
N LYS A 729 12.60 13.32 26.77
CA LYS A 729 13.60 12.30 27.12
C LYS A 729 14.98 12.91 27.32
N GLY A 730 15.81 12.18 28.08
CA GLY A 730 17.22 12.45 28.26
C GLY A 730 18.05 11.22 27.95
N ALA A 731 19.30 11.41 27.54
CA ALA A 731 20.29 10.36 27.42
C ALA A 731 21.70 10.95 27.59
N ASN A 732 22.70 10.11 27.85
CA ASN A 732 24.08 10.55 27.77
C ASN A 732 24.45 10.93 26.32
N LEU A 733 25.53 11.70 26.15
CA LEU A 733 26.01 12.13 24.84
C LEU A 733 26.43 10.98 23.91
N ASP A 734 26.75 9.82 24.48
CA ASP A 734 27.01 8.57 23.75
C ASP A 734 25.73 7.76 23.45
N GLY A 735 24.54 8.29 23.78
CA GLY A 735 23.24 7.64 23.61
C GLY A 735 22.86 6.65 24.72
N LYS A 736 23.76 6.38 25.67
CA LYS A 736 23.49 5.41 26.75
C LYS A 736 22.61 5.99 27.84
N PHE A 737 22.00 5.07 28.60
CA PHE A 737 21.13 5.36 29.75
C PHE A 737 20.00 6.34 29.42
N PRO A 738 19.20 6.08 28.36
CA PRO A 738 18.05 6.92 28.06
C PRO A 738 16.98 6.79 29.13
N ASP A 739 16.41 7.91 29.56
CA ASP A 739 15.37 7.99 30.58
C ASP A 739 14.24 8.94 30.19
N LEU A 740 13.06 8.72 30.78
CA LEU A 740 11.88 9.57 30.60
C LEU A 740 11.97 10.75 31.56
N VAL A 741 12.09 11.97 31.03
CA VAL A 741 12.09 13.21 31.81
C VAL A 741 10.66 13.64 32.11
N ALA A 742 9.78 13.61 31.11
CA ALA A 742 8.37 13.96 31.29
C ALA A 742 7.45 13.22 30.31
N GLY A 743 6.32 12.73 30.81
CA GLY A 743 5.19 12.35 29.97
C GLY A 743 4.29 13.56 29.70
N LEU A 744 3.89 13.74 28.44
CA LEU A 744 3.09 14.86 27.97
C LEU A 744 1.65 14.41 27.67
N SER A 745 0.70 15.35 27.69
CA SER A 745 -0.71 15.06 27.38
C SER A 745 -0.94 14.92 25.87
N GLU A 746 -2.11 14.39 25.45
CA GLU A 746 -2.44 14.24 24.03
C GLU A 746 -2.46 15.55 23.24
N LYS A 747 -2.79 16.66 23.91
CA LYS A 747 -2.84 18.01 23.34
C LYS A 747 -1.49 18.72 23.36
N SER A 748 -0.54 18.22 24.15
CA SER A 748 0.77 18.84 24.33
C SER A 748 1.62 18.76 23.06
N VAL A 749 2.33 19.85 22.77
CA VAL A 749 3.30 19.98 21.67
C VAL A 749 4.49 20.78 22.21
N ALA A 750 5.55 20.07 22.61
CA ALA A 750 6.74 20.66 23.21
C ALA A 750 7.78 21.06 22.16
N ASP A 751 7.77 22.32 21.74
CA ASP A 751 8.54 22.83 20.59
C ASP A 751 9.85 23.55 20.98
N GLY A 752 10.07 23.85 22.26
CA GLY A 752 11.29 24.48 22.75
C GLY A 752 11.76 23.88 24.07
N LEU A 753 13.08 23.77 24.22
CA LEU A 753 13.77 23.31 25.43
C LEU A 753 14.91 24.27 25.77
N ALA A 754 15.08 24.55 27.05
CA ALA A 754 16.21 25.30 27.57
C ALA A 754 16.71 24.69 28.89
N VAL A 755 17.95 24.22 28.90
CA VAL A 755 18.61 23.56 30.04
C VAL A 755 19.42 24.59 30.83
N ASP A 756 19.06 24.75 32.09
CA ASP A 756 19.88 25.40 33.09
C ASP A 756 20.74 24.34 33.81
N PHE A 757 21.93 24.11 33.27
CA PHE A 757 22.88 23.17 33.85
C PHE A 757 23.52 23.68 35.15
N ILE A 758 23.40 24.98 35.47
CA ILE A 758 23.94 25.58 36.69
C ILE A 758 23.00 25.27 37.87
N ASN A 759 21.70 25.55 37.72
CA ASN A 759 20.71 25.32 38.78
C ASN A 759 19.96 24.00 38.65
N ARG A 760 20.33 23.14 37.69
CA ARG A 760 19.76 21.80 37.47
C ARG A 760 18.27 21.85 37.12
N LEU A 761 17.90 22.72 36.17
CA LEU A 761 16.52 22.89 35.73
C LEU A 761 16.40 22.71 34.20
N LEU A 762 15.25 22.24 33.75
CA LEU A 762 14.87 22.19 32.34
C LEU A 762 13.57 22.96 32.16
N TYR A 763 13.63 23.98 31.32
CA TYR A 763 12.49 24.79 30.91
C TYR A 763 12.01 24.32 29.55
N TYR A 764 10.70 24.26 29.35
CA TYR A 764 10.13 23.92 28.06
C TYR A 764 8.84 24.70 27.77
N THR A 765 8.67 25.01 26.50
CA THR A 765 7.47 25.63 25.95
C THR A 765 6.56 24.55 25.39
N ASP A 766 5.27 24.67 25.63
CA ASP A 766 4.23 23.79 25.10
C ASP A 766 3.24 24.64 24.32
N THR A 767 3.33 24.58 23.00
CA THR A 767 2.50 25.36 22.07
C THR A 767 1.08 24.79 21.98
N GLY A 768 0.89 23.51 22.28
CA GLY A 768 -0.43 22.86 22.23
C GLY A 768 -1.30 23.13 23.48
N LEU A 769 -0.67 23.50 24.59
CA LEU A 769 -1.36 23.90 25.83
C LEU A 769 -1.20 25.39 26.16
N ASP A 770 -0.46 26.15 25.36
CA ASP A 770 -0.06 27.53 25.63
C ASP A 770 0.56 27.71 27.01
N THR A 771 1.55 26.89 27.33
CA THR A 771 2.23 26.93 28.63
C THR A 771 3.74 26.99 28.53
N ILE A 772 4.37 27.55 29.55
CA ILE A 772 5.81 27.42 29.80
C ILE A 772 5.98 26.73 31.15
N ASN A 773 6.82 25.70 31.16
CA ASN A 773 6.96 24.78 32.25
C ASN A 773 8.43 24.66 32.66
N VAL A 774 8.65 24.29 33.92
CA VAL A 774 9.98 23.99 34.46
C VAL A 774 9.97 22.65 35.19
N ILE A 775 11.04 21.89 35.05
CA ILE A 775 11.26 20.58 35.67
C ILE A 775 12.64 20.56 36.32
N SER A 776 12.75 19.96 37.51
CA SER A 776 14.06 19.67 38.12
C SER A 776 14.77 18.55 37.39
N LEU A 777 16.05 18.76 37.06
CA LEU A 777 16.92 17.73 36.46
C LEU A 777 17.46 16.73 37.49
N ASP A 778 17.21 16.97 38.78
CA ASP A 778 17.59 16.09 39.87
C ASP A 778 16.41 15.25 40.38
N ASP A 779 15.18 15.75 40.25
CA ASP A 779 13.94 15.02 40.52
C ASP A 779 12.83 15.40 39.52
N TYR A 780 12.60 14.54 38.52
CA TYR A 780 11.59 14.76 37.47
C TYR A 780 10.14 14.84 37.98
N GLN A 781 9.86 14.42 39.21
CA GLN A 781 8.52 14.58 39.81
C GLN A 781 8.24 16.04 40.20
N GLN A 782 9.29 16.86 40.32
CA GLN A 782 9.18 18.27 40.62
C GLN A 782 9.06 19.06 39.32
N LYS A 783 7.81 19.26 38.89
CA LYS A 783 7.45 20.09 37.73
C LYS A 783 6.44 21.16 38.07
N VAL A 784 6.54 22.31 37.42
CA VAL A 784 5.68 23.48 37.63
C VAL A 784 5.34 24.13 36.29
N VAL A 785 4.08 24.52 36.15
CA VAL A 785 3.61 25.41 35.07
C VAL A 785 3.89 26.84 35.53
N LEU A 786 4.79 27.56 34.86
CA LEU A 786 5.13 28.96 35.19
C LEU A 786 4.13 29.93 34.60
N PHE A 787 3.74 29.70 33.36
CA PHE A 787 2.80 30.53 32.62
C PHE A 787 1.74 29.68 31.95
N SER A 788 0.49 30.11 32.04
CA SER A 788 -0.68 29.46 31.42
C SER A 788 -1.74 30.46 30.97
N LYS A 789 -1.39 31.76 30.92
CA LYS A 789 -2.27 32.87 30.55
C LYS A 789 -1.51 33.80 29.63
N ASP A 790 -2.23 34.42 28.70
CA ASP A 790 -1.69 35.41 27.74
C ASP A 790 -0.48 34.90 26.94
N LEU A 791 -0.43 33.58 26.72
CA LEU A 791 0.46 32.91 25.77
C LEU A 791 -0.39 32.44 24.60
N ASP A 792 0.15 32.59 23.39
CA ASP A 792 -0.50 32.20 22.16
C ASP A 792 0.56 31.58 21.24
N GLU A 793 0.68 30.25 21.30
CA GLU A 793 1.69 29.46 20.59
C GLU A 793 3.16 29.80 20.98
N PRO A 794 3.57 29.63 22.25
CA PRO A 794 4.98 29.78 22.67
C PRO A 794 5.88 28.74 22.02
N ARG A 795 7.04 29.16 21.48
CA ARG A 795 7.95 28.28 20.73
C ARG A 795 9.38 28.25 21.25
N ALA A 796 10.29 29.10 20.76
CA ALA A 796 11.69 29.01 21.13
C ALA A 796 11.91 29.61 22.52
N ILE A 797 12.77 29.00 23.33
CA ILE A 797 13.10 29.50 24.68
C ILE A 797 14.60 29.41 24.91
N VAL A 798 15.16 30.42 25.57
CA VAL A 798 16.55 30.46 26.01
C VAL A 798 16.62 31.00 27.44
N VAL A 799 17.53 30.46 28.25
CA VAL A 799 17.72 30.87 29.65
C VAL A 799 19.11 31.43 29.90
N LEU A 800 19.21 32.43 30.76
CA LEU A 800 20.46 33.02 31.24
C LEU A 800 20.58 32.78 32.76
N PRO A 801 21.09 31.61 33.18
CA PRO A 801 21.07 31.21 34.59
C PRO A 801 21.78 32.17 35.55
N ASN A 802 22.87 32.81 35.10
CA ASN A 802 23.62 33.78 35.91
C ASN A 802 22.90 35.11 36.09
N ASP A 803 22.01 35.45 35.15
CA ASP A 803 21.22 36.68 35.21
C ASP A 803 19.87 36.44 35.89
N GLY A 804 19.44 35.17 36.01
CA GLY A 804 18.13 34.79 36.53
C GLY A 804 16.98 35.17 35.59
N THR A 805 17.25 35.29 34.29
CA THR A 805 16.26 35.69 33.27
C THR A 805 16.11 34.66 32.16
N MET A 806 14.94 34.65 31.53
CA MET A 806 14.64 33.81 30.37
C MET A 806 13.90 34.59 29.31
N TYR A 807 14.11 34.19 28.05
CA TYR A 807 13.51 34.80 26.87
C TYR A 807 12.84 33.73 26.03
N TRP A 808 11.67 34.03 25.48
CA TRP A 808 11.00 33.12 24.55
C TRP A 808 10.27 33.86 23.44
N THR A 809 9.95 33.13 22.39
CA THR A 809 9.15 33.62 21.27
C THR A 809 7.71 33.12 21.40
N ASP A 810 6.77 33.99 21.04
CA ASP A 810 5.34 33.73 20.94
C ASP A 810 4.92 34.22 19.55
N TRP A 811 4.39 33.32 18.73
CA TRP A 811 4.11 33.58 17.31
C TRP A 811 2.61 33.60 16.99
N GLY A 812 1.77 33.63 18.02
CA GLY A 812 0.32 33.69 17.90
C GLY A 812 -0.18 34.99 17.25
N PHE A 813 -1.38 35.42 17.61
CA PHE A 813 -2.03 36.57 16.99
C PHE A 813 -1.19 37.87 17.05
N ASN A 814 -0.42 38.04 18.13
CA ASN A 814 0.49 39.17 18.30
C ASN A 814 1.93 38.66 18.47
N PRO A 815 2.68 38.42 17.38
CA PRO A 815 4.03 37.90 17.44
C PRO A 815 4.97 38.79 18.27
N LYS A 816 5.67 38.19 19.22
CA LYS A 816 6.49 38.90 20.20
C LYS A 816 7.62 38.02 20.73
N ILE A 817 8.63 38.69 21.27
CA ILE A 817 9.63 38.09 22.15
C ILE A 817 9.34 38.62 23.55
N GLU A 818 9.20 37.73 24.51
CA GLU A 818 8.95 38.07 25.90
C GLU A 818 10.13 37.69 26.78
N THR A 819 10.21 38.34 27.94
CA THR A 819 11.20 38.08 28.97
C THR A 819 10.53 37.96 30.33
N ALA A 820 11.12 37.19 31.22
CA ALA A 820 10.73 37.12 32.62
C ALA A 820 11.92 36.71 33.49
N GLU A 821 11.77 36.84 34.79
CA GLU A 821 12.62 36.14 35.73
C GLU A 821 12.34 34.64 35.67
N MET A 822 13.38 33.83 35.92
CA MET A 822 13.33 32.37 35.80
C MET A 822 12.41 31.68 36.82
N ASP A 823 11.88 32.42 37.79
CA ASP A 823 10.83 31.99 38.74
C ASP A 823 9.38 32.25 38.27
N GLY A 824 9.24 32.83 37.06
CA GLY A 824 7.97 33.21 36.45
C GLY A 824 7.45 34.58 36.87
N THR A 825 8.22 35.38 37.62
CA THR A 825 7.83 36.76 37.98
C THR A 825 8.37 37.79 36.98
N ASN A 826 7.87 39.02 37.07
CA ASN A 826 8.31 40.15 36.24
C ASN A 826 8.30 39.85 34.73
N ARG A 827 7.25 39.16 34.26
CA ARG A 827 7.02 38.91 32.84
C ARG A 827 6.66 40.21 32.12
N GLU A 828 7.35 40.49 31.02
CA GLU A 828 7.10 41.64 30.16
C GLU A 828 7.37 41.31 28.68
N THR A 829 6.74 42.08 27.79
CA THR A 829 7.06 42.04 26.36
C THR A 829 8.39 42.73 26.11
N PHE A 830 9.41 41.96 25.74
CA PHE A 830 10.75 42.47 25.44
C PHE A 830 10.79 43.14 24.06
N LEU A 831 10.18 42.52 23.05
CA LEU A 831 10.11 43.07 21.69
C LEU A 831 8.80 42.67 21.02
N LEU A 832 8.07 43.65 20.49
CA LEU A 832 6.96 43.40 19.58
C LEU A 832 7.50 43.19 18.16
N LEU A 833 7.08 42.10 17.51
CA LEU A 833 7.51 41.77 16.16
C LEU A 833 6.54 42.31 15.12
N GLU A 834 6.93 42.19 13.86
CA GLU A 834 6.05 42.52 12.73
C GLU A 834 4.82 41.60 12.73
N LYS A 835 3.68 42.13 12.27
CA LYS A 835 2.46 41.35 12.14
C LYS A 835 2.71 40.13 11.26
N ASP A 836 2.15 38.98 11.62
CA ASP A 836 2.31 37.70 10.93
C ASP A 836 3.74 37.09 10.98
N SER A 837 4.67 37.66 11.76
CA SER A 837 6.02 37.12 11.99
C SER A 837 5.99 35.70 12.57
N TRP A 838 6.91 34.83 12.12
CA TRP A 838 7.08 33.46 12.64
C TRP A 838 8.46 33.29 13.29
N PRO A 839 8.67 33.81 14.52
CA PRO A 839 9.95 33.75 15.25
C PRO A 839 10.25 32.33 15.76
N ASN A 840 10.67 31.45 14.86
CA ASN A 840 10.82 30.03 15.14
C ASN A 840 12.06 29.69 15.98
N GLY A 841 13.15 30.42 15.78
CA GLY A 841 14.44 30.13 16.41
C GLY A 841 14.92 31.30 17.25
N LEU A 842 15.51 31.01 18.41
CA LEU A 842 16.02 32.00 19.35
C LEU A 842 17.36 31.52 19.92
N THR A 843 18.37 32.38 19.94
CA THR A 843 19.66 32.09 20.58
C THR A 843 20.26 33.36 21.18
N VAL A 844 21.19 33.22 22.12
CA VAL A 844 21.79 34.36 22.84
C VAL A 844 23.31 34.25 22.88
N ASP A 845 23.99 35.33 22.48
CA ASP A 845 25.40 35.53 22.80
C ASP A 845 25.49 35.95 24.26
N ARG A 846 25.80 34.98 25.14
CA ARG A 846 25.85 35.21 26.59
C ARG A 846 26.93 36.20 27.01
N LYS A 847 27.99 36.34 26.20
CA LYS A 847 29.14 37.21 26.49
C LYS A 847 28.86 38.64 26.06
N GLU A 848 28.37 38.82 24.83
CA GLU A 848 28.07 40.14 24.27
C GLU A 848 26.67 40.64 24.67
N LYS A 849 25.86 39.79 25.34
CA LYS A 849 24.46 40.08 25.73
C LYS A 849 23.61 40.50 24.54
N VAL A 850 23.70 39.75 23.45
CA VAL A 850 22.93 39.98 22.21
C VAL A 850 21.99 38.80 21.97
N LEU A 851 20.72 39.09 21.78
CA LEU A 851 19.69 38.13 21.42
C LEU A 851 19.55 38.07 19.90
N TYR A 852 19.51 36.86 19.33
CA TYR A 852 19.31 36.62 17.91
C TYR A 852 18.07 35.76 17.70
N TRP A 853 17.27 36.07 16.67
CA TRP A 853 16.11 35.26 16.31
C TRP A 853 15.98 35.08 14.81
N ALA A 854 15.34 33.98 14.43
CA ALA A 854 15.06 33.61 13.06
C ALA A 854 13.56 33.64 12.79
N ASP A 855 13.17 34.39 11.76
CA ASP A 855 11.79 34.54 11.30
C ASP A 855 11.58 33.78 9.99
N ALA A 856 10.70 32.77 10.03
CA ALA A 856 10.40 31.93 8.87
C ALA A 856 9.41 32.55 7.89
N LYS A 857 8.55 33.47 8.33
CA LYS A 857 7.58 34.13 7.46
C LYS A 857 8.28 35.13 6.57
N TYR A 858 9.13 35.94 7.18
CA TYR A 858 9.86 37.00 6.52
C TYR A 858 11.23 36.56 6.00
N ASN A 859 11.64 35.30 6.17
CA ASN A 859 12.93 34.78 5.69
C ASN A 859 14.14 35.61 6.19
N LYS A 860 14.11 36.00 7.47
CA LYS A 860 15.11 36.91 8.05
C LYS A 860 15.68 36.42 9.37
N ILE A 861 16.90 36.88 9.66
CA ILE A 861 17.56 36.69 10.94
C ILE A 861 17.96 38.06 11.45
N GLU A 862 17.60 38.33 12.70
CA GLU A 862 17.80 39.63 13.32
C GLU A 862 18.48 39.47 14.68
N SER A 863 19.00 40.58 15.20
CA SER A 863 19.67 40.65 16.49
C SER A 863 19.31 41.92 17.25
N VAL A 864 19.34 41.89 18.57
CA VAL A 864 19.17 43.06 19.43
C VAL A 864 19.99 42.93 20.71
N SER A 865 20.56 44.04 21.19
CA SER A 865 21.23 44.08 22.51
C SER A 865 20.20 43.94 23.62
N ILE A 866 20.49 43.06 24.59
CA ILE A 866 19.66 42.83 25.77
C ILE A 866 19.71 44.04 26.72
N ASN A 867 20.84 44.75 26.77
CA ASN A 867 21.04 45.81 27.75
C ASN A 867 20.29 47.11 27.42
N ASP A 868 20.19 47.47 26.14
CA ASP A 868 19.65 48.77 25.73
C ASP A 868 18.38 48.67 24.86
N GLN A 869 18.05 47.50 24.32
CA GLN A 869 16.92 47.25 23.42
C GLN A 869 16.84 48.18 22.18
N THR A 870 17.85 49.00 21.91
CA THR A 870 17.83 50.03 20.86
C THR A 870 18.68 49.66 19.65
N THR A 871 19.61 48.73 19.81
CA THR A 871 20.53 48.30 18.74
C THR A 871 20.02 47.08 17.97
N ARG A 872 18.82 47.18 17.39
CA ARG A 872 18.26 46.14 16.51
C ARG A 872 18.95 46.15 15.14
N ARG A 873 19.40 44.99 14.66
CA ARG A 873 20.08 44.81 13.36
C ARG A 873 19.49 43.62 12.60
N VAL A 874 19.36 43.76 11.28
CA VAL A 874 19.06 42.64 10.38
C VAL A 874 20.38 42.02 9.94
N ILE A 875 20.60 40.75 10.31
CA ILE A 875 21.82 39.99 9.99
C ILE A 875 21.73 39.38 8.59
N LEU A 876 20.55 38.88 8.24
CA LEU A 876 20.26 38.25 6.95
C LEU A 876 18.80 38.49 6.58
N GLN A 877 18.56 38.79 5.31
CA GLN A 877 17.24 38.85 4.70
C GLN A 877 17.34 38.20 3.32
N GLN A 878 16.57 37.14 3.09
CA GLN A 878 16.48 36.50 1.77
C GLN A 878 15.15 36.88 1.10
N THR A 879 15.16 36.93 -0.23
CA THR A 879 13.98 37.27 -1.04
C THR A 879 13.04 36.07 -1.18
N GLU A 880 13.56 34.87 -1.41
CA GLU A 880 12.78 33.63 -1.51
C GLU A 880 13.59 32.42 -1.02
N ASN A 881 12.89 31.29 -0.78
CA ASN A 881 13.48 29.97 -0.53
C ASN A 881 14.18 29.72 0.84
N ALA A 882 13.65 30.28 1.92
CA ALA A 882 14.00 29.89 3.29
C ALA A 882 12.76 29.47 4.09
N HIS A 883 12.97 28.67 5.13
CA HIS A 883 12.03 28.47 6.23
C HIS A 883 12.84 28.11 7.49
N TYR A 884 13.51 29.13 8.05
CA TYR A 884 14.38 28.97 9.21
C TYR A 884 13.61 28.42 10.41
N PHE A 885 14.20 27.49 11.12
CA PHE A 885 13.59 26.88 12.29
C PHE A 885 14.46 27.08 13.53
N GLY A 886 15.57 26.35 13.63
CA GLY A 886 16.49 26.42 14.75
C GLY A 886 17.64 27.37 14.48
N LEU A 887 18.13 28.01 15.55
CA LEU A 887 19.25 28.95 15.51
C LEU A 887 20.18 28.66 16.70
N ALA A 888 21.47 28.50 16.44
CA ALA A 888 22.48 28.35 17.48
C ALA A 888 23.67 29.26 17.19
N ILE A 889 24.18 29.93 18.22
CA ILE A 889 25.43 30.69 18.14
C ILE A 889 26.60 29.84 18.63
N MET A 890 27.73 29.92 17.94
CA MET A 890 28.98 29.36 18.42
C MET A 890 30.16 30.13 17.81
N GLY A 891 31.03 30.68 18.66
CA GLY A 891 32.12 31.57 18.22
C GLY A 891 31.59 32.77 17.43
N SER A 892 32.12 32.99 16.22
CA SER A 892 31.73 34.11 15.34
C SER A 892 30.59 33.77 14.37
N TYR A 893 29.99 32.59 14.46
CA TYR A 893 28.99 32.11 13.50
C TYR A 893 27.64 31.80 14.16
N LEU A 894 26.58 32.08 13.40
CA LEU A 894 25.24 31.55 13.62
C LEU A 894 25.04 30.33 12.72
N TYR A 895 24.56 29.24 13.30
CA TYR A 895 24.20 27.99 12.64
C TYR A 895 22.69 27.86 12.61
N ILE A 896 22.16 27.48 11.45
CA ILE A 896 20.73 27.61 11.12
C ILE A 896 20.23 26.29 10.54
N THR A 897 19.14 25.77 11.10
CA THR A 897 18.36 24.71 10.48
C THR A 897 17.22 25.31 9.64
N ASP A 898 16.98 24.73 8.47
CA ASP A 898 16.02 25.24 7.50
C ASP A 898 15.20 24.06 6.94
N TRP A 899 13.89 24.16 7.06
CA TRP A 899 12.95 23.13 6.62
C TRP A 899 12.92 22.90 5.11
N LYS A 900 13.48 23.83 4.32
CA LYS A 900 13.61 23.71 2.86
C LYS A 900 14.98 23.16 2.42
N LYS A 901 15.92 22.92 3.35
CA LYS A 901 17.28 22.47 3.04
C LYS A 901 17.59 21.14 3.71
N THR A 902 18.40 20.34 3.03
CA THR A 902 18.90 19.04 3.50
C THR A 902 20.28 19.13 4.16
N TYR A 903 20.67 20.33 4.58
CA TYR A 903 21.97 20.67 5.18
C TYR A 903 21.81 21.85 6.14
N ILE A 904 22.77 22.02 7.06
CA ILE A 904 22.80 23.16 7.98
C ILE A 904 23.40 24.35 7.27
N SER A 905 22.87 25.54 7.48
CA SER A 905 23.51 26.77 6.97
C SER A 905 24.29 27.45 8.09
N ARG A 906 25.35 28.19 7.75
CA ARG A 906 26.03 29.08 8.71
C ARG A 906 26.25 30.47 8.12
N ILE A 907 26.30 31.48 8.98
CA ILE A 907 26.59 32.87 8.61
C ILE A 907 27.40 33.53 9.73
N SER A 908 28.23 34.52 9.41
CA SER A 908 28.87 35.33 10.45
C SER A 908 27.82 36.07 11.28
N LYS A 909 28.04 36.19 12.60
CA LYS A 909 27.15 36.92 13.50
C LYS A 909 27.03 38.41 13.20
N ASP A 910 27.97 38.95 12.42
CA ASP A 910 27.98 40.33 11.94
C ASP A 910 27.26 40.50 10.58
N GLY A 911 26.75 39.40 10.00
CA GLY A 911 26.13 39.35 8.67
C GLY A 911 27.10 38.87 7.59
N GLY A 912 26.62 38.85 6.34
CA GLY A 912 27.40 38.42 5.18
C GLY A 912 26.71 37.32 4.38
N THR A 913 27.49 36.42 3.78
CA THR A 913 26.98 35.35 2.93
C THR A 913 26.59 34.12 3.75
N LEU A 914 25.43 33.56 3.46
CA LEU A 914 24.97 32.30 4.02
C LEU A 914 25.70 31.14 3.33
N GLU A 915 26.42 30.33 4.11
CA GLU A 915 27.22 29.20 3.64
C GLU A 915 26.56 27.85 3.99
N GLN A 916 26.76 26.83 3.16
CA GLN A 916 26.44 25.45 3.52
C GLN A 916 27.44 24.94 4.57
N PHE A 917 26.92 24.26 5.59
CA PHE A 917 27.68 23.56 6.62
C PHE A 917 27.20 22.11 6.77
N GLY A 918 28.15 21.17 6.76
CA GLY A 918 27.85 19.73 6.80
C GLY A 918 27.30 19.15 5.48
N PRO A 919 26.96 17.85 5.48
CA PRO A 919 26.57 17.10 4.28
C PRO A 919 25.11 17.37 3.87
N LYS A 920 24.79 17.24 2.56
CA LYS A 920 23.42 17.31 2.01
C LYS A 920 22.66 15.98 2.18
N GLN A 921 22.66 15.46 3.40
CA GLN A 921 22.12 14.12 3.70
C GLN A 921 20.97 14.14 4.71
N PHE A 922 20.69 15.30 5.31
CA PHE A 922 19.59 15.46 6.25
C PHE A 922 18.25 15.54 5.53
N THR A 923 17.17 15.31 6.26
CA THR A 923 15.80 15.29 5.73
C THR A 923 14.96 16.42 6.29
N ARG A 924 14.80 16.50 7.61
CA ARG A 924 14.01 17.57 8.25
C ARG A 924 14.62 17.95 9.58
N LEU A 925 15.48 18.96 9.51
CA LEU A 925 16.18 19.48 10.67
C LEU A 925 15.26 20.37 11.52
N TYR A 926 15.21 20.12 12.82
CA TYR A 926 14.45 20.90 13.80
C TYR A 926 15.42 21.64 14.75
N GLY A 927 15.44 21.26 16.03
CA GLY A 927 16.27 21.87 17.06
C GLY A 927 17.75 21.77 16.76
N ILE A 928 18.48 22.82 17.13
CA ILE A 928 19.93 22.91 17.04
C ILE A 928 20.47 23.58 18.30
N TYR A 929 21.55 23.02 18.84
CA TYR A 929 22.27 23.59 19.98
C TYR A 929 23.77 23.58 19.69
N GLY A 930 24.49 24.64 20.09
CA GLY A 930 25.94 24.75 19.92
C GLY A 930 26.68 24.65 21.24
N TYR A 931 27.72 23.82 21.30
CA TYR A 931 28.57 23.67 22.49
C TYR A 931 30.05 23.93 22.17
N ASN A 932 30.62 24.88 22.92
CA ASN A 932 32.05 25.17 22.93
C ASN A 932 32.57 25.17 24.37
N SER A 933 33.48 24.25 24.70
CA SER A 933 34.05 24.13 26.05
C SER A 933 34.90 25.34 26.47
N SER A 934 35.42 26.14 25.53
CA SER A 934 36.13 27.38 25.87
C SER A 934 35.19 28.54 26.24
N GLU A 935 33.91 28.41 25.89
CA GLU A 935 32.86 29.40 26.19
C GLU A 935 32.05 29.03 27.45
N LEU A 936 32.49 28.01 28.21
CA LEU A 936 31.77 27.55 29.38
C LEU A 936 31.61 28.68 30.40
N VAL A 937 30.38 29.19 30.51
CA VAL A 937 30.06 30.23 31.49
C VAL A 937 30.05 29.57 32.86
N ARG A 938 31.13 29.77 33.62
CA ARG A 938 31.16 29.38 35.04
C ARG A 938 30.20 30.28 35.81
N GLY A 939 29.27 29.66 36.53
CA GLY A 939 28.32 30.33 37.40
C GLY A 939 28.22 29.58 38.71
N ASN A 940 28.02 30.29 39.82
CA ASN A 940 27.64 29.64 41.07
C ASN A 940 26.12 29.44 41.05
N SER A 941 25.67 28.22 41.36
CA SER A 941 24.24 27.97 41.46
C SER A 941 23.63 28.83 42.57
N MET A 942 22.62 29.61 42.22
CA MET A 942 21.82 30.40 43.16
C MET A 942 20.95 29.49 44.04
N CYS A 943 20.78 28.24 43.60
CA CYS A 943 20.03 27.19 44.27
C CYS A 943 20.91 26.19 45.02
N LEU A 944 22.22 26.43 45.13
CA LEU A 944 23.09 25.57 45.93
C LEU A 944 22.73 25.70 47.42
N ASN A 945 22.48 24.58 48.11
CA ASN A 945 22.10 24.53 49.52
C ASN A 945 20.85 25.37 49.86
N ASN A 946 19.86 25.39 48.96
CA ASN A 946 18.59 26.07 49.20
C ASN A 946 17.72 25.30 50.22
N ASN A 947 16.75 25.98 50.83
CA ASN A 947 15.78 25.40 51.78
C ASN A 947 14.41 25.11 51.15
N CYS A 948 14.30 25.08 49.81
CA CYS A 948 13.05 24.84 49.12
C CYS A 948 12.67 23.36 49.22
N GLU A 949 11.43 23.05 49.60
CA GLU A 949 10.96 21.67 49.71
C GLU A 949 10.83 20.97 48.35
N HIS A 950 10.41 21.71 47.32
CA HIS A 950 10.30 21.20 45.96
C HIS A 950 11.33 21.88 45.04
N LEU A 951 10.96 22.96 44.35
CA LEU A 951 11.83 23.62 43.36
C LEU A 951 12.44 24.90 43.90
N CYS A 952 13.71 25.11 43.60
CA CYS A 952 14.38 26.40 43.71
C CYS A 952 14.57 26.98 42.30
N LEU A 953 14.13 28.21 42.09
CA LEU A 953 14.23 28.91 40.80
C LEU A 953 15.10 30.16 40.95
N PRO A 954 16.08 30.39 40.05
CA PRO A 954 16.99 31.52 40.14
C PRO A 954 16.29 32.85 39.86
N LYS A 955 16.78 33.91 40.50
CA LYS A 955 16.33 35.30 40.31
C LYS A 955 17.52 36.23 40.06
N PRO A 956 17.29 37.41 39.44
CA PRO A 956 18.33 38.42 39.29
C PRO A 956 19.02 38.79 40.61
N ASN A 957 20.25 39.29 40.51
CA ASN A 957 21.10 39.69 41.65
C ASN A 957 21.49 38.56 42.63
N GLY A 958 21.41 37.29 42.17
CA GLY A 958 21.85 36.13 42.96
C GLY A 958 20.83 35.64 44.00
N TYR A 959 19.58 36.09 43.91
CA TYR A 959 18.48 35.58 44.73
C TYR A 959 17.89 34.29 44.14
N HIS A 960 17.03 33.61 44.91
CA HIS A 960 16.20 32.52 44.41
C HIS A 960 14.80 32.58 45.04
N ALA A 961 13.85 31.89 44.43
CA ALA A 961 12.50 31.70 44.96
C ALA A 961 12.13 30.21 44.97
N CYS A 962 11.43 29.79 46.02
CA CYS A 962 10.90 28.44 46.08
C CYS A 962 9.54 28.33 45.36
N ARG A 963 9.34 27.24 44.64
CA ARG A 963 8.06 26.88 44.01
C ARG A 963 7.69 25.44 44.34
N CYS A 964 6.40 25.22 44.53
CA CYS A 964 5.86 23.89 44.79
C CYS A 964 5.47 23.21 43.48
N ARG A 965 5.74 21.90 43.38
CA ARG A 965 5.30 21.09 42.24
C ARG A 965 3.79 21.13 42.05
N THR A 966 3.32 20.81 40.85
CA THR A 966 1.89 20.75 40.52
C THR A 966 1.08 19.96 41.57
N GLY A 967 -0.03 20.54 42.05
CA GLY A 967 -0.90 19.98 43.09
C GLY A 967 -0.52 20.38 44.54
N PHE A 968 0.51 21.20 44.71
CA PHE A 968 0.94 21.75 45.99
C PHE A 968 1.01 23.27 45.93
N VAL A 969 0.69 23.92 47.04
CA VAL A 969 0.73 25.38 47.22
C VAL A 969 1.84 25.74 48.21
N LEU A 970 2.55 26.84 47.94
CA LEU A 970 3.63 27.34 48.79
C LEU A 970 3.08 27.91 50.10
N ASN A 971 3.67 27.48 51.21
CA ASN A 971 3.33 27.96 52.54
C ASN A 971 3.82 29.39 52.76
N ASN A 972 3.34 30.01 53.85
CA ASN A 972 3.73 31.36 54.26
C ASN A 972 5.22 31.51 54.63
N ASP A 973 5.92 30.40 54.91
CA ASP A 973 7.37 30.40 55.13
C ASP A 973 8.17 30.55 53.82
N LEU A 974 7.48 30.56 52.68
CA LEU A 974 8.03 30.66 51.33
C LEU A 974 9.05 29.56 51.00
N GLN A 975 9.01 28.43 51.71
CA GLN A 975 9.96 27.33 51.59
C GLN A 975 9.26 25.97 51.49
N THR A 976 8.23 25.73 52.30
CA THR A 976 7.51 24.45 52.37
C THR A 976 6.22 24.45 51.55
N CYS A 977 5.69 23.27 51.25
CA CYS A 977 4.62 23.05 50.30
C CYS A 977 3.51 22.16 50.90
N THR A 978 2.25 22.60 50.80
CA THR A 978 1.09 21.81 51.24
C THR A 978 0.21 21.38 50.07
N ILE A 979 -0.47 20.24 50.20
CA ILE A 979 -1.40 19.74 49.19
C ILE A 979 -2.54 20.75 48.99
N GLU A 980 -2.88 21.03 47.74
CA GLU A 980 -4.00 21.90 47.38
C GLU A 980 -5.33 21.23 47.80
N SER A 981 -5.90 21.64 48.93
CA SER A 981 -7.17 21.11 49.42
C SER A 981 -8.34 21.67 48.61
N ASN A 982 -8.99 20.83 47.79
CA ASN A 982 -10.25 21.13 47.10
C ASN A 982 -11.38 21.37 48.12
N THR A 983 -11.49 22.58 48.69
CA THR A 983 -12.70 23.01 49.38
C THR A 983 -13.72 23.50 48.35
N THR A 984 -14.67 22.62 48.00
CA THR A 984 -15.94 23.01 47.39
C THR A 984 -16.71 23.92 48.36
N SER A 985 -16.67 25.23 48.15
CA SER A 985 -17.61 26.15 48.79
C SER A 985 -18.93 26.15 48.00
N THR A 986 -19.93 25.46 48.52
CA THR A 986 -21.34 25.59 48.13
C THR A 986 -21.80 27.06 48.29
N PRO A 987 -22.54 27.63 47.31
CA PRO A 987 -23.08 28.98 47.44
C PRO A 987 -24.36 28.96 48.29
N THR A 988 -24.31 29.48 49.51
CA THR A 988 -25.51 29.89 50.25
C THR A 988 -25.83 31.35 49.95
N THR A 989 -26.92 31.53 49.23
CA THR A 989 -27.62 32.80 49.01
C THR A 989 -28.25 33.33 50.29
N SER A 990 -28.10 34.64 50.55
CA SER A 990 -29.15 35.43 51.19
C SER A 990 -29.10 36.89 50.74
N PHE A 991 -30.29 37.38 50.42
CA PHE A 991 -30.68 38.58 49.67
C PHE A 991 -30.40 39.95 50.33
N THR A 992 -29.92 40.91 49.52
CA THR A 992 -30.25 42.37 49.34
C THR A 992 -30.56 43.31 50.54
N PRO A 993 -30.57 44.67 50.40
CA PRO A 993 -30.04 45.57 49.34
C PRO A 993 -29.25 46.81 49.85
N SER A 994 -28.55 47.51 48.94
CA SER A 994 -28.70 48.97 48.69
C SER A 994 -27.41 49.77 48.41
N SER A 995 -27.55 50.60 47.38
CA SER A 995 -26.94 51.90 47.04
C SER A 995 -25.75 52.48 47.82
N LYS A 996 -24.73 52.84 47.02
CA LYS A 996 -24.00 54.13 46.94
C LYS A 996 -23.54 54.86 48.22
N SER A 997 -22.24 55.18 48.17
CA SER A 997 -21.61 56.48 48.48
C SER A 997 -21.05 56.74 49.89
N SER A 998 -19.72 56.96 49.86
CA SER A 998 -18.94 58.01 50.54
C SER A 998 -18.69 57.98 52.05
N THR A 999 -17.38 58.01 52.32
CA THR A 999 -16.62 58.91 53.24
C THR A 999 -16.39 58.57 54.72
N ARG A 1000 -15.08 58.71 55.03
CA ARG A 1000 -14.41 59.25 56.22
C ARG A 1000 -14.03 58.32 57.40
N LYS A 1001 -12.71 58.11 57.44
CA LYS A 1001 -11.73 58.46 58.50
C LYS A 1001 -11.87 57.86 59.91
N SER A 1002 -10.72 57.29 60.32
CA SER A 1002 -10.05 57.35 61.66
C SER A 1002 -10.81 56.73 62.83
N SER A 1003 -10.23 55.99 63.78
CA SER A 1003 -8.84 55.71 64.15
C SER A 1003 -8.86 54.90 65.46
N ILE A 1004 -7.72 54.30 65.82
CA ILE A 1004 -7.14 54.25 67.19
C ILE A 1004 -7.52 53.09 68.15
N ILE A 1005 -6.50 52.26 68.41
CA ILE A 1005 -5.87 51.90 69.71
C ILE A 1005 -6.47 50.79 70.61
N ASN A 1006 -5.72 49.68 70.80
CA ASN A 1006 -4.89 49.30 71.99
C ASN A 1006 -4.63 47.77 71.97
N THR A 1007 -3.40 47.30 71.74
CA THR A 1007 -2.36 46.88 72.72
C THR A 1007 -2.77 45.81 73.75
N SER A 1008 -2.13 44.64 73.72
CA SER A 1008 -0.99 44.32 74.63
C SER A 1008 -0.73 42.80 74.80
N THR A 1009 0.56 42.45 74.65
CA THR A 1009 1.39 41.52 75.46
C THR A 1009 1.15 40.00 75.50
N LEU A 1010 2.05 39.27 74.80
CA LEU A 1010 3.09 38.29 75.25
C LEU A 1010 2.97 37.59 76.65
N PRO A 1011 3.73 36.51 76.94
CA PRO A 1011 4.10 35.31 76.14
C PRO A 1011 4.27 34.04 77.02
N SER A 1012 5.04 33.06 76.50
CA SER A 1012 5.84 32.01 77.20
C SER A 1012 5.12 30.66 77.40
N THR A 1013 5.72 29.47 77.25
CA THR A 1013 7.09 29.01 76.90
C THR A 1013 7.09 27.46 76.83
N THR A 1014 8.12 26.87 76.21
CA THR A 1014 8.81 25.58 76.58
C THR A 1014 8.02 24.26 76.41
N THR A 1015 8.57 23.09 76.00
CA THR A 1015 9.93 22.57 75.70
C THR A 1015 9.79 21.15 75.11
N THR A 1016 10.70 20.77 74.19
CA THR A 1016 11.47 19.50 74.01
C THR A 1016 10.82 18.12 74.35
N THR A 1017 11.13 16.96 73.73
CA THR A 1017 12.46 16.40 73.39
C THR A 1017 12.34 15.00 72.71
N THR A 1018 13.26 14.69 71.76
CA THR A 1018 14.01 13.41 71.50
C THR A 1018 13.31 12.07 71.16
N THR A 1019 13.47 11.54 69.93
CA THR A 1019 14.49 10.58 69.37
C THR A 1019 14.38 9.12 69.80
N THR A 1020 14.32 8.17 68.86
CA THR A 1020 15.43 7.23 68.52
C THR A 1020 15.10 6.23 67.39
N THR A 1021 16.17 5.88 66.69
CA THR A 1021 16.39 4.99 65.54
C THR A 1021 16.35 3.48 65.84
N THR A 1022 16.07 2.61 64.85
CA THR A 1022 17.01 1.60 64.28
C THR A 1022 16.39 0.72 63.18
N THR A 1023 17.27 0.32 62.25
CA THR A 1023 17.16 -0.47 61.01
C THR A 1023 17.06 -1.99 61.21
N PHE A 1024 16.47 -2.74 60.25
CA PHE A 1024 16.94 -4.07 59.75
C PHE A 1024 16.13 -4.54 58.51
N THR A 1025 16.80 -5.20 57.55
CA THR A 1025 16.28 -5.95 56.36
C THR A 1025 16.78 -7.41 56.43
N PRO A 1026 16.52 -8.33 55.46
CA PRO A 1026 15.29 -8.74 54.75
C PRO A 1026 15.07 -10.29 54.78
N SER A 1027 13.90 -10.80 54.34
CA SER A 1027 13.74 -12.19 53.86
C SER A 1027 12.44 -12.43 53.07
N THR A 1028 12.53 -13.37 52.11
CA THR A 1028 11.58 -13.81 51.07
C THR A 1028 10.42 -14.73 51.55
N THR A 1029 9.36 -14.86 50.71
CA THR A 1029 8.74 -16.12 50.18
C THR A 1029 7.18 -16.13 50.09
N TYR A 1030 6.66 -16.33 48.87
CA TYR A 1030 5.39 -16.92 48.34
C TYR A 1030 4.07 -17.01 49.16
N SER A 1031 2.93 -16.65 48.50
CA SER A 1031 1.79 -17.58 48.21
C SER A 1031 0.67 -17.02 47.31
N LYS A 1032 0.07 -17.94 46.52
CA LYS A 1032 -1.02 -17.82 45.52
C LYS A 1032 -2.45 -17.78 46.12
N ARG A 1033 -3.42 -17.23 45.35
CA ARG A 1033 -4.86 -17.62 45.20
C ARG A 1033 -5.44 -16.77 44.04
N ILE A 1034 -5.89 -17.26 42.88
CA ILE A 1034 -7.08 -18.06 42.50
C ILE A 1034 -8.39 -17.59 43.15
N ILE A 1035 -9.35 -17.11 42.33
CA ILE A 1035 -10.78 -17.49 42.28
C ILE A 1035 -11.39 -16.98 40.95
N SER A 1036 -12.29 -17.79 40.40
CA SER A 1036 -13.02 -17.75 39.13
C SER A 1036 -14.48 -17.31 39.26
N THR A 1037 -15.20 -17.22 38.11
CA THR A 1037 -16.68 -17.29 37.87
C THR A 1037 -17.54 -16.06 38.29
N SER A 1038 -18.67 -15.68 37.69
CA SER A 1038 -19.37 -15.89 36.39
C SER A 1038 -20.70 -15.07 36.42
N THR A 1039 -21.37 -14.94 35.27
CA THR A 1039 -22.84 -14.83 35.02
C THR A 1039 -23.68 -13.53 35.24
N SER A 1040 -24.21 -13.04 34.10
CA SER A 1040 -25.63 -12.81 33.70
C SER A 1040 -26.50 -11.60 34.12
N PHE A 1041 -27.04 -10.96 33.06
CA PHE A 1041 -28.27 -10.13 32.79
C PHE A 1041 -29.48 -10.15 33.75
N PRO A 1042 -30.38 -9.12 33.70
CA PRO A 1042 -31.57 -9.12 32.81
C PRO A 1042 -31.99 -7.77 32.16
N LYS A 1043 -32.95 -7.87 31.22
CA LYS A 1043 -33.62 -6.87 30.35
C LYS A 1043 -35.07 -6.57 30.82
N GLN A 1044 -35.70 -5.55 30.20
CA GLN A 1044 -37.16 -5.22 30.02
C GLN A 1044 -37.71 -4.01 30.83
N VAL A 1045 -38.67 -3.15 30.42
CA VAL A 1045 -39.56 -2.94 29.24
C VAL A 1045 -40.31 -1.56 29.39
N SER A 1046 -40.68 -0.92 28.25
CA SER A 1046 -41.75 0.07 27.85
C SER A 1046 -42.49 1.00 28.87
N THR A 1047 -43.20 2.11 28.54
CA THR A 1047 -44.05 2.51 27.39
C THR A 1047 -44.52 4.00 27.52
N GLU A 1048 -44.66 4.68 26.36
CA GLU A 1048 -45.62 5.73 25.87
C GLU A 1048 -46.34 6.79 26.75
N VAL A 1049 -46.56 8.01 26.20
CA VAL A 1049 -47.85 8.52 25.66
C VAL A 1049 -47.81 10.05 25.30
N MET A 1050 -48.33 10.41 24.12
CA MET A 1050 -48.66 11.76 23.58
C MET A 1050 -50.05 12.27 24.09
N PRO A 1051 -50.44 13.55 23.89
CA PRO A 1051 -51.42 13.82 22.81
C PRO A 1051 -51.31 15.21 22.13
N SER A 1052 -52.18 15.39 21.13
CA SER A 1052 -52.10 16.24 19.95
C SER A 1052 -53.19 17.34 19.89
N ILE A 1053 -52.87 18.45 19.20
CA ILE A 1053 -53.64 19.24 18.19
C ILE A 1053 -55.09 19.74 18.51
N THR A 1054 -55.35 21.06 18.37
CA THR A 1054 -56.24 21.68 17.34
C THR A 1054 -56.33 23.23 17.40
N THR A 1055 -56.57 23.80 16.22
CA THR A 1055 -56.65 25.19 15.72
C THR A 1055 -57.91 25.99 16.08
N VAL A 1056 -57.89 27.35 16.04
CA VAL A 1056 -58.89 28.27 15.39
C VAL A 1056 -58.32 29.71 15.24
N SER A 1057 -58.76 30.39 14.16
CA SER A 1057 -58.51 31.70 13.53
C SER A 1057 -58.94 33.02 14.24
N GLY A 1058 -58.41 34.18 13.78
CA GLY A 1058 -59.17 35.46 13.72
C GLY A 1058 -58.43 36.82 13.88
N TYR A 1059 -58.16 37.50 12.75
CA TYR A 1059 -58.33 38.94 12.39
C TYR A 1059 -57.93 40.15 13.31
N ASN A 1060 -57.14 41.06 12.68
CA ASN A 1060 -57.15 42.54 12.65
C ASN A 1060 -56.33 43.52 13.55
N ASP A 1061 -55.64 44.40 12.79
CA ASP A 1061 -55.35 45.84 12.91
C ASP A 1061 -54.24 46.42 13.82
N GLY A 1062 -53.27 47.09 13.16
CA GLY A 1062 -52.99 48.51 13.43
C GLY A 1062 -51.55 48.92 13.75
N GLY A 1063 -50.94 49.75 12.88
CA GLY A 1063 -50.04 50.85 13.30
C GLY A 1063 -48.55 50.73 12.93
N GLY A 1064 -48.12 51.50 11.92
CA GLY A 1064 -46.75 51.53 11.40
C GLY A 1064 -45.72 52.35 12.21
N LEU A 1065 -44.44 52.12 11.88
CA LEU A 1065 -43.26 52.86 12.34
C LEU A 1065 -42.30 53.13 11.14
N PRO A 1066 -41.44 54.16 11.24
CA PRO A 1066 -41.00 54.97 10.11
C PRO A 1066 -39.84 54.38 9.30
N THR A 1067 -39.89 54.69 8.01
CA THR A 1067 -38.88 54.46 6.98
C THR A 1067 -37.57 55.18 7.32
N GLY A 1068 -36.61 54.43 7.86
CA GLY A 1068 -35.25 54.93 8.11
C GLY A 1068 -34.23 53.85 8.45
N SER A 1069 -34.67 52.71 9.00
CA SER A 1069 -33.77 51.61 9.41
C SER A 1069 -33.74 50.43 8.45
N ILE A 1070 -34.58 50.45 7.40
CA ILE A 1070 -34.75 49.30 6.50
C ILE A 1070 -33.63 49.25 5.45
N VAL A 1071 -33.10 50.39 4.99
CA VAL A 1071 -32.05 50.39 3.96
C VAL A 1071 -30.71 49.87 4.50
N ALA A 1072 -30.34 50.21 5.74
CA ALA A 1072 -29.11 49.72 6.35
C ALA A 1072 -29.16 48.22 6.69
N ILE A 1073 -30.31 47.73 7.17
CA ILE A 1073 -30.51 46.31 7.46
C ILE A 1073 -30.58 45.50 6.16
N VAL A 1074 -31.22 46.03 5.10
CA VAL A 1074 -31.25 45.36 3.78
C VAL A 1074 -29.85 45.30 3.18
N ILE A 1075 -29.02 46.35 3.30
CA ILE A 1075 -27.62 46.31 2.83
C ILE A 1075 -26.79 45.30 3.64
N PHE A 1076 -26.95 45.26 4.97
CA PHE A 1076 -26.23 44.29 5.81
C PHE A 1076 -26.65 42.85 5.54
N VAL A 1077 -27.95 42.63 5.30
CA VAL A 1077 -28.50 41.32 4.93
C VAL A 1077 -28.07 40.91 3.52
N ILE A 1078 -27.99 41.84 2.56
CA ILE A 1078 -27.46 41.58 1.22
C ILE A 1078 -25.97 41.27 1.27
N ILE A 1079 -25.17 41.99 2.06
CA ILE A 1079 -23.73 41.70 2.23
C ILE A 1079 -23.54 40.36 2.94
N ALA A 1080 -24.32 40.06 3.98
CA ALA A 1080 -24.29 38.77 4.65
C ALA A 1080 -24.73 37.62 3.71
N LEU A 1081 -25.75 37.84 2.87
CA LEU A 1081 -26.17 36.89 1.83
C LEU A 1081 -25.09 36.71 0.77
N ILE A 1082 -24.41 37.77 0.32
CA ILE A 1082 -23.30 37.67 -0.63
C ILE A 1082 -22.13 36.93 0.01
N ILE A 1083 -21.81 37.16 1.28
CA ILE A 1083 -20.76 36.42 2.01
C ILE A 1083 -21.15 34.95 2.18
N VAL A 1084 -22.40 34.64 2.53
CA VAL A 1084 -22.89 33.25 2.63
C VAL A 1084 -22.95 32.59 1.26
N ILE A 1085 -23.27 33.31 0.19
CA ILE A 1085 -23.24 32.81 -1.19
C ILE A 1085 -21.81 32.63 -1.66
N VAL A 1086 -20.87 33.52 -1.32
CA VAL A 1086 -19.45 33.36 -1.68
C VAL A 1086 -18.80 32.25 -0.87
N ILE A 1087 -19.04 32.16 0.44
CA ILE A 1087 -18.62 31.01 1.26
C ILE A 1087 -19.32 29.75 0.78
N GLY A 1088 -20.59 29.82 0.42
CA GLY A 1088 -21.37 28.73 -0.14
C GLY A 1088 -20.85 28.30 -1.51
N VAL A 1089 -20.44 29.21 -2.39
CA VAL A 1089 -19.86 28.94 -3.71
C VAL A 1089 -18.41 28.49 -3.59
N VAL A 1090 -17.65 28.99 -2.61
CA VAL A 1090 -16.29 28.51 -2.31
C VAL A 1090 -16.35 27.14 -1.65
N ALA A 1091 -17.29 26.90 -0.74
CA ALA A 1091 -17.54 25.60 -0.14
C ALA A 1091 -18.16 24.63 -1.14
N TYR A 1092 -19.03 25.09 -2.05
CA TYR A 1092 -19.61 24.29 -3.15
C TYR A 1092 -18.56 24.01 -4.21
N ARG A 1093 -17.69 24.97 -4.57
CA ARG A 1093 -16.52 24.71 -5.43
C ARG A 1093 -15.52 23.81 -4.73
N LYS A 1094 -15.30 23.94 -3.43
CA LYS A 1094 -14.41 23.06 -2.65
C LYS A 1094 -15.03 21.67 -2.48
N TYR A 1095 -16.34 21.57 -2.31
CA TYR A 1095 -17.10 20.32 -2.22
C TYR A 1095 -17.19 19.61 -3.58
N TYR A 1096 -17.47 20.33 -4.67
CA TYR A 1096 -17.48 19.77 -6.04
C TYR A 1096 -16.09 19.55 -6.61
N SER A 1097 -15.06 20.31 -6.20
CA SER A 1097 -13.67 20.00 -6.54
C SER A 1097 -13.16 18.76 -5.78
N TYR A 1098 -13.81 18.39 -4.68
CA TYR A 1098 -13.56 17.12 -3.96
C TYR A 1098 -14.44 15.97 -4.49
N ASN A 1099 -15.70 16.22 -4.86
CA ASN A 1099 -16.67 15.21 -5.30
C ASN A 1099 -17.10 15.42 -6.77
N ILE A 1100 -16.16 15.36 -7.71
CA ILE A 1100 -16.52 14.97 -9.08
C ILE A 1100 -16.75 13.46 -9.02
N PRO A 1101 -17.92 12.92 -9.38
CA PRO A 1101 -18.07 11.48 -9.54
C PRO A 1101 -17.03 11.04 -10.56
N HIS A 1102 -16.11 10.18 -10.13
CA HIS A 1102 -15.03 9.68 -10.97
C HIS A 1102 -15.59 9.22 -12.30
N GLY A 1103 -15.09 9.82 -13.38
CA GLY A 1103 -15.48 9.44 -14.74
C GLY A 1103 -15.34 7.94 -14.91
N ARG A 1104 -16.36 7.31 -15.50
CA ARG A 1104 -16.34 5.87 -15.78
C ARG A 1104 -15.09 5.56 -16.62
N LEU A 1105 -14.25 4.64 -16.17
CA LEU A 1105 -13.11 4.15 -16.94
C LEU A 1105 -13.58 3.81 -18.35
N VAL A 1106 -12.92 4.38 -19.37
CA VAL A 1106 -13.30 4.18 -20.76
C VAL A 1106 -12.37 3.12 -21.34
N GLU A 1107 -12.97 2.05 -21.86
CA GLU A 1107 -12.22 1.06 -22.62
C GLU A 1107 -11.79 1.70 -23.94
N ASP A 1108 -10.50 1.57 -24.28
CA ASP A 1108 -9.90 2.19 -25.47
C ASP A 1108 -10.65 1.83 -26.78
N THR A 1109 -11.27 0.64 -26.84
CA THR A 1109 -12.09 0.20 -27.99
C THR A 1109 -13.35 1.02 -28.21
N LYS A 1110 -13.85 1.73 -27.19
CA LYS A 1110 -15.03 2.61 -27.27
C LYS A 1110 -14.69 4.06 -27.58
N VAL A 1111 -13.40 4.40 -27.66
CA VAL A 1111 -12.94 5.79 -27.85
C VAL A 1111 -13.15 6.29 -29.29
N ASN A 1112 -13.58 5.44 -30.23
CA ASN A 1112 -13.86 5.86 -31.61
C ASN A 1112 -15.10 6.77 -31.80
N HIS A 1113 -15.92 7.03 -30.77
CA HIS A 1113 -17.09 7.92 -30.86
C HIS A 1113 -17.23 8.91 -29.69
N PHE A 1114 -16.14 9.56 -29.28
CA PHE A 1114 -16.26 10.79 -28.50
C PHE A 1114 -15.40 11.88 -29.12
N TYR A 1115 -16.00 12.65 -30.02
CA TYR A 1115 -15.47 13.95 -30.37
C TYR A 1115 -15.36 14.81 -29.11
N ARG A 1116 -14.20 15.45 -28.97
CA ARG A 1116 -13.92 16.52 -28.03
C ARG A 1116 -15.01 17.60 -28.15
N ILE A 1117 -15.89 17.74 -27.16
CA ILE A 1117 -16.74 18.92 -27.05
C ILE A 1117 -15.86 20.07 -26.56
N THR A 1118 -15.14 20.70 -27.48
CA THR A 1118 -14.67 22.08 -27.31
C THR A 1118 -15.86 22.99 -27.56
N TYR A 1119 -16.31 23.73 -26.55
CA TYR A 1119 -17.20 24.88 -26.76
C TYR A 1119 -16.42 25.95 -27.55
N PRO A 1120 -16.85 26.35 -28.76
CA PRO A 1120 -16.34 27.56 -29.39
C PRO A 1120 -17.11 28.76 -28.82
N ASP A 1121 -16.36 29.79 -28.46
CA ASP A 1121 -16.89 31.13 -28.22
C ASP A 1121 -17.75 31.60 -29.40
N ASN A 1122 -18.89 32.19 -29.05
CA ASN A 1122 -19.74 33.15 -29.76
C ASN A 1122 -19.66 33.28 -31.30
N ASN A 1123 -20.86 33.24 -31.90
CA ASN A 1123 -21.27 33.72 -33.22
C ASN A 1123 -20.97 32.81 -34.43
N LYS A 1124 -21.96 31.97 -34.79
CA LYS A 1124 -22.75 32.08 -36.03
C LYS A 1124 -23.77 30.93 -36.16
N ASP A 1125 -24.97 31.30 -36.57
CA ASP A 1125 -26.10 30.44 -36.88
C ASP A 1125 -25.84 29.53 -38.09
N GLU A 1126 -26.08 28.22 -37.96
CA GLU A 1126 -26.90 27.37 -38.86
C GLU A 1126 -26.64 25.88 -38.54
N LEU A 1127 -27.63 25.25 -37.87
CA LEU A 1127 -27.71 23.81 -37.65
C LEU A 1127 -28.37 23.15 -38.85
N THR A 1128 -27.62 22.31 -39.57
CA THR A 1128 -28.19 21.24 -40.41
C THR A 1128 -28.19 19.95 -39.60
N ILE A 1129 -29.39 19.46 -39.29
CA ILE A 1129 -29.63 18.17 -38.65
C ILE A 1129 -29.68 17.14 -39.79
N ASP A 1130 -28.73 16.21 -39.83
CA ASP A 1130 -28.91 14.97 -40.59
C ASP A 1130 -29.05 13.81 -39.59
N SER A 1131 -30.16 13.09 -39.76
CA SER A 1131 -30.67 12.05 -38.90
C SER A 1131 -30.03 10.70 -39.25
N GLY A 1132 -29.46 10.01 -38.26
CA GLY A 1132 -28.97 8.65 -38.43
C GLY A 1132 -28.78 7.94 -37.10
N ILE A 1133 -29.88 7.60 -36.43
CA ILE A 1133 -29.91 6.59 -35.36
C ILE A 1133 -30.13 5.24 -36.05
N GLU A 1134 -29.16 4.33 -35.99
CA GLU A 1134 -29.41 2.91 -36.18
C GLU A 1134 -28.81 2.08 -35.04
N ASN A 1135 -29.70 1.28 -34.43
CA ASN A 1135 -29.40 0.15 -33.56
C ASN A 1135 -28.53 -0.88 -34.29
N PRO A 1136 -27.62 -1.59 -33.60
CA PRO A 1136 -26.97 -2.75 -34.19
C PRO A 1136 -27.91 -3.96 -34.13
N THR A 1137 -28.75 -4.11 -35.14
CA THR A 1137 -29.33 -5.41 -35.53
C THR A 1137 -28.42 -6.06 -36.56
N PHE A 1138 -28.06 -7.31 -36.29
CA PHE A 1138 -27.49 -8.26 -37.24
C PHE A 1138 -28.33 -8.34 -38.52
N ASP A 1139 -27.70 -8.32 -39.71
CA ASP A 1139 -28.11 -9.21 -40.80
C ASP A 1139 -26.98 -9.49 -41.80
N CYS A 1140 -27.11 -10.64 -42.47
CA CYS A 1140 -26.12 -11.35 -43.26
C CYS A 1140 -26.19 -11.05 -44.78
N PHE A 1141 -25.11 -11.38 -45.49
CA PHE A 1141 -24.96 -11.55 -46.97
C PHE A 1141 -25.07 -10.27 -47.82
N ASN A 1142 -24.20 -9.94 -48.79
CA ASN A 1142 -23.45 -10.71 -49.79
C ASN A 1142 -22.16 -9.97 -50.18
N ASP A 1143 -21.08 -10.72 -50.42
CA ASP A 1143 -20.06 -10.35 -51.42
C ASP A 1143 -19.99 -11.52 -52.42
N GLU A 1144 -20.55 -11.32 -53.61
CA GLU A 1144 -20.13 -12.05 -54.81
C GLU A 1144 -19.26 -11.13 -55.65
N GLU A 1145 -18.08 -11.63 -55.96
CA GLU A 1145 -17.15 -11.06 -56.92
C GLU A 1145 -17.64 -11.29 -58.36
N GLU A 1146 -17.33 -10.31 -59.21
CA GLU A 1146 -17.12 -10.37 -60.66
C GLU A 1146 -18.26 -10.14 -61.68
N ARG A 1147 -17.93 -9.16 -62.56
CA ARG A 1147 -18.00 -9.15 -64.04
C ARG A 1147 -19.09 -8.35 -64.75
N ASN A 1148 -18.60 -7.30 -65.41
CA ASN A 1148 -18.85 -6.88 -66.80
C ASN A 1148 -20.22 -6.33 -67.25
N LYS A 1149 -20.12 -5.06 -67.68
CA LYS A 1149 -20.62 -4.47 -68.95
C LYS A 1149 -22.11 -4.09 -69.12
N THR A 1150 -22.24 -2.83 -69.56
CA THR A 1150 -23.16 -2.26 -70.58
C THR A 1150 -24.62 -1.98 -70.21
N THR A 1151 -24.92 -0.67 -70.12
CA THR A 1151 -26.06 0.05 -70.75
C THR A 1151 -27.35 -0.73 -71.00
N PHE A 1152 -28.41 -0.47 -70.23
CA PHE A 1152 -29.48 0.49 -70.53
C PHE A 1152 -30.37 0.70 -69.31
#